data_AF-A0A3C1KV06-F1
#
_entry.id   AF-A0A3C1KV06-F1
#
_cell.length_a   1.000
_cell.length_b   1.000
_cell.length_c   1.000
_cell.angle_alpha   90.00
_cell.angle_beta   90.00
_cell.angle_gamma   90.00
#
_symmetry.space_group_name_H-M   'P 1'
#
loop_
_entity.id
_entity.type
_entity.pdbx_description
1 polymer ?
#
loop_
_entity_poly.entity_id
_entity_poly.type
_entity_poly.pdbx_seq_one_letter_code
_entity_poly.pdbx_strand_id
1 'polypeptide(L)'
;MVQARKLPLIMPLLLLACSGESQPAAPVIQGDVNLISDAGVDLDVTSADTSAGADSATADVVFNDSEVWDTNASDTAAFDTLVDSTDQPDVINVDTMATDAPSINDTHSGAADASSNLLPSGLGTSPCTLPGENVVAGGIKLVGAFANLQFGALTFLTHPHDGTDRIVVVERSGKVWAFENSPSVTSKSLVLDISSKVSTAGEGGLLSVAFHPKFKANGRLFLSYTSIVNGSFSSVFSEVSVKQPTLVADSSSEKVLLTIKQPHTNHDGGQILFDKLGKLIIGMGDGGAAGDPLNAGQDTSSLLGAILRIDVDDVPVGKSYGIPKDNPNKSNWLPEMYAIGARNPWRMSLDRNTGVIWAGDVGQNKWEEITTVRSGANLGWRILEGTHCYKPSFGCNKSGMHMPVFEYDHSKGKSVTGGYVYRGSKFPSLQGVYVFGDFVSKRYWGLYQKDGQWQGKVLLNSSNIAPASFGEDRAGELYVVQLWGSPMIAKVEVSSTPPSGNPPPQKLSQTGCFTNLKTLTPAAGVVPYKINAPLWSDGAAKARFVVPPAANGAGVATLEWPKTDYDLFTWPEGTIAIKHFGLGTGAPGTSDNTPVETRFMVKGPSGWVFWTYSWNAQGNDATLELTGSTKSYPVAGTTNQQVWVQPSVADCTQCHGAKVGPVTLGLSPAQLNGDFAYLPNKSANQLAVWSAAGLFSGGYKGQPAQHEAMPPQPWIPPLKSVQIDEHARAWLHTQCASCHQPSGASQADFDVRMNTPLSQAKICDVPPGFGDGGVTGAKLIVPGKPAQSVIYTRIASQPGGQWFMPHIGVSLPHQAGIELIKSWIEKLSACPTSP
;
A
#
# COMPACT_ATOMS: atom_id res chain seq x y z
N MET A 1 44.51 32.18 -27.72
CA MET A 1 45.68 31.99 -26.82
C MET A 1 45.32 32.69 -25.50
N VAL A 2 45.19 31.98 -24.36
CA VAL A 2 46.29 31.65 -23.39
C VAL A 2 46.82 32.96 -22.76
N GLN A 3 46.84 33.23 -21.44
CA GLN A 3 46.69 32.52 -20.14
C GLN A 3 46.13 33.56 -19.11
N ALA A 4 45.45 33.31 -17.98
CA ALA A 4 45.37 32.22 -16.98
C ALA A 4 46.54 32.10 -15.97
N ARG A 5 46.33 32.55 -14.71
CA ARG A 5 46.68 31.93 -13.38
C ARG A 5 46.65 32.97 -12.23
N LYS A 6 45.83 32.81 -11.17
CA LYS A 6 45.95 31.97 -9.93
C LYS A 6 46.90 32.52 -8.85
N LEU A 7 46.40 32.71 -7.62
CA LEU A 7 47.08 32.33 -6.35
C LEU A 7 46.09 32.23 -5.15
N PRO A 8 46.39 31.52 -4.02
CA PRO A 8 45.40 31.06 -3.01
C PRO A 8 45.81 31.27 -1.51
N LEU A 9 45.25 30.45 -0.58
CA LEU A 9 45.43 30.32 0.90
C LEU A 9 44.63 31.31 1.77
N ILE A 10 43.79 30.95 2.78
CA ILE A 10 43.78 30.02 3.96
C ILE A 10 44.02 30.80 5.30
N MET A 11 42.95 30.87 6.13
CA MET A 11 42.78 30.92 7.62
C MET A 11 43.94 31.32 8.59
N PRO A 12 43.72 31.80 9.86
CA PRO A 12 42.66 31.34 10.81
C PRO A 12 42.14 32.28 11.99
N LEU A 13 41.16 31.76 12.77
CA LEU A 13 41.05 31.73 14.28
C LEU A 13 40.48 32.89 15.20
N LEU A 14 39.75 32.44 16.27
CA LEU A 14 39.35 33.03 17.59
C LEU A 14 38.35 34.23 17.71
N LEU A 15 37.62 34.49 18.84
CA LEU A 15 36.89 33.71 19.90
C LEU A 15 36.21 34.72 20.92
N LEU A 16 35.17 34.30 21.68
CA LEU A 16 34.46 34.99 22.82
C LEU A 16 33.64 36.28 22.50
N ALA A 17 32.64 36.73 23.30
CA ALA A 17 31.66 36.09 24.21
C ALA A 17 30.59 37.11 24.75
N CYS A 18 29.48 36.59 25.30
CA CYS A 18 28.61 37.15 26.37
C CYS A 18 27.61 38.32 26.16
N SER A 19 26.33 37.99 26.43
CA SER A 19 25.33 38.66 27.31
C SER A 19 24.64 39.99 26.95
N GLY A 20 23.32 40.05 27.21
CA GLY A 20 22.53 41.29 27.36
C GLY A 20 21.01 41.10 27.17
N GLU A 21 20.25 40.95 28.26
CA GLU A 21 18.77 40.95 28.26
C GLU A 21 18.20 42.38 28.25
N SER A 22 17.00 42.59 27.66
CA SER A 22 15.89 43.35 28.31
C SER A 22 14.67 43.56 27.38
N GLN A 23 13.49 43.12 27.83
CA GLN A 23 12.16 43.73 27.52
C GLN A 23 11.98 45.02 28.38
N PRO A 24 10.90 45.83 28.31
CA PRO A 24 9.63 45.69 27.56
C PRO A 24 9.15 46.99 26.83
N ALA A 25 7.98 46.93 26.15
CA ALA A 25 6.88 47.92 26.27
C ALA A 25 5.75 47.66 25.26
N ALA A 26 4.50 47.86 25.68
CA ALA A 26 3.32 48.00 24.82
C ALA A 26 2.86 49.47 24.77
N PRO A 27 2.04 49.85 23.78
CA PRO A 27 0.85 50.64 24.12
C PRO A 27 -0.45 50.17 23.44
N VAL A 28 -1.56 50.74 23.91
CA VAL A 28 -2.96 50.40 23.61
C VAL A 28 -3.61 51.55 22.80
N ILE A 29 -4.70 51.31 22.05
CA ILE A 29 -5.98 52.11 21.99
C ILE A 29 -6.77 51.93 20.66
N GLN A 30 -8.06 51.54 20.80
CA GLN A 30 -9.32 51.80 20.01
C GLN A 30 -9.32 51.78 18.46
N GLY A 31 -10.41 51.53 17.72
CA GLY A 31 -11.85 51.17 17.92
C GLY A 31 -12.36 50.56 16.58
N ASP A 32 -13.54 49.97 16.38
CA ASP A 32 -14.91 50.33 16.79
C ASP A 32 -15.85 49.12 16.80
N VAL A 33 -17.06 49.31 17.36
CA VAL A 33 -18.17 48.34 17.44
C VAL A 33 -19.38 48.85 16.66
N ASN A 34 -20.21 47.96 16.11
CA ASN A 34 -21.63 48.25 15.88
C ASN A 34 -22.52 47.05 16.23
N LEU A 35 -23.69 47.35 16.77
CA LEU A 35 -24.62 46.43 17.48
C LEU A 35 -25.88 46.12 16.66
N ILE A 36 -26.62 45.07 17.10
CA ILE A 36 -28.09 44.93 17.26
C ILE A 36 -28.32 43.42 17.59
N SER A 37 -28.55 43.00 18.85
CA SER A 37 -29.81 43.00 19.65
C SER A 37 -30.87 42.01 19.11
N ASP A 38 -31.71 41.26 19.87
CA ASP A 38 -31.93 40.94 21.30
C ASP A 38 -32.52 39.48 21.36
N ALA A 39 -32.80 38.76 22.45
CA ALA A 39 -32.92 39.02 23.90
C ALA A 39 -32.36 37.78 24.67
N GLY A 40 -31.94 37.83 25.94
CA GLY A 40 -32.77 38.03 27.15
C GLY A 40 -33.39 36.68 27.59
N VAL A 41 -33.25 36.19 28.84
CA VAL A 41 -33.17 36.88 30.14
C VAL A 41 -32.26 36.12 31.13
N ASP A 42 -31.64 36.85 32.06
CA ASP A 42 -30.80 36.37 33.17
C ASP A 42 -31.52 35.52 34.24
N LEU A 43 -30.76 34.78 35.07
CA LEU A 43 -30.55 35.16 36.48
C LEU A 43 -29.52 34.28 37.20
N ASP A 44 -28.40 34.94 37.52
CA ASP A 44 -27.57 34.90 38.73
C ASP A 44 -27.91 33.92 39.88
N VAL A 45 -26.88 33.34 40.51
CA VAL A 45 -26.64 33.37 41.98
C VAL A 45 -25.21 32.88 42.30
N THR A 46 -24.63 33.50 43.31
CA THR A 46 -23.23 33.37 43.76
C THR A 46 -23.02 32.37 44.91
N SER A 47 -21.75 31.95 45.07
CA SER A 47 -21.07 31.40 46.26
C SER A 47 -21.86 31.05 47.54
N ALA A 48 -21.70 29.80 48.01
CA ALA A 48 -21.45 29.50 49.44
C ALA A 48 -20.80 28.12 49.64
N ASP A 49 -20.08 27.98 50.75
CA ASP A 49 -19.34 26.80 51.22
C ASP A 49 -20.15 26.01 52.27
N THR A 50 -19.60 24.91 52.79
CA THR A 50 -19.91 24.18 54.04
C THR A 50 -20.81 22.92 53.99
N SER A 51 -20.12 21.78 54.14
CA SER A 51 -20.37 20.66 55.07
C SER A 51 -21.69 19.85 55.11
N ALA A 52 -21.49 18.54 54.90
CA ALA A 52 -22.04 17.40 55.68
C ALA A 52 -23.53 17.01 55.58
N GLY A 53 -23.76 15.69 55.66
CA GLY A 53 -25.06 15.08 55.96
C GLY A 53 -25.54 14.08 54.89
N ALA A 54 -25.58 12.80 55.24
CA ALA A 54 -26.38 11.82 54.51
C ALA A 54 -27.83 11.87 55.02
N ASP A 55 -28.82 11.72 54.14
CA ASP A 55 -29.65 10.50 54.10
C ASP A 55 -30.69 10.53 52.97
N SER A 56 -31.30 9.36 52.75
CA SER A 56 -32.25 9.06 51.67
C SER A 56 -33.58 9.82 51.72
N ALA A 57 -34.08 10.23 50.55
CA ALA A 57 -35.52 10.40 50.31
C ALA A 57 -35.86 10.03 48.85
N THR A 58 -36.69 8.99 48.68
CA THR A 58 -37.35 8.66 47.40
C THR A 58 -38.56 9.55 47.18
N ALA A 59 -38.75 10.02 45.95
CA ALA A 59 -40.01 10.62 45.51
C ALA A 59 -40.35 10.16 44.09
N ASP A 60 -41.43 9.39 43.95
CA ASP A 60 -42.02 9.07 42.66
C ASP A 60 -42.68 10.31 42.05
N VAL A 61 -42.56 10.47 40.73
CA VAL A 61 -43.41 11.40 39.96
C VAL A 61 -43.99 10.67 38.76
N VAL A 62 -45.30 10.49 38.79
CA VAL A 62 -46.13 9.98 37.69
C VAL A 62 -46.41 11.11 36.70
N PHE A 63 -46.42 10.80 35.40
CA PHE A 63 -47.13 11.62 34.40
C PHE A 63 -47.96 10.74 33.47
N ASN A 64 -49.20 11.18 33.22
CA ASN A 64 -50.21 10.52 32.38
C ASN A 64 -50.21 11.08 30.94
N ASP A 65 -50.25 10.16 29.99
CA ASP A 65 -51.08 10.07 28.76
C ASP A 65 -51.49 11.25 27.85
N SER A 66 -51.72 10.83 26.59
CA SER A 66 -52.58 11.38 25.51
C SER A 66 -51.95 12.43 24.55
N GLU A 67 -52.18 12.43 23.22
CA GLU A 67 -53.09 11.67 22.30
C GLU A 67 -52.33 11.15 21.04
N VAL A 68 -52.51 9.94 20.48
CA VAL A 68 -53.58 9.26 19.69
C VAL A 68 -53.68 9.65 18.18
N TRP A 69 -53.61 8.65 17.28
CA TRP A 69 -54.50 8.32 16.11
C TRP A 69 -53.77 7.28 15.19
N ASP A 70 -54.12 5.99 15.18
CA ASP A 70 -55.19 5.26 14.41
C ASP A 70 -54.66 4.72 13.04
N THR A 71 -54.95 3.52 12.46
CA THR A 71 -56.03 2.50 12.55
C THR A 71 -55.52 1.07 12.17
N ASN A 72 -56.17 0.01 12.70
CA ASN A 72 -56.65 -1.29 12.09
C ASN A 72 -55.79 -2.10 11.05
N ALA A 73 -55.89 -3.42 10.83
CA ALA A 73 -56.73 -4.58 11.26
C ALA A 73 -56.05 -5.89 10.71
N SER A 74 -56.40 -7.16 10.99
CA SER A 74 -57.37 -7.81 11.90
C SER A 74 -57.01 -9.32 12.08
N ASP A 75 -57.76 -9.96 12.99
CA ASP A 75 -58.16 -11.37 13.03
C ASP A 75 -57.37 -12.43 13.84
N THR A 76 -58.16 -13.05 14.71
CA THR A 76 -57.89 -14.08 15.70
C THR A 76 -58.64 -15.37 15.35
N ALA A 77 -58.08 -16.53 15.68
CA ALA A 77 -58.87 -17.74 15.94
C ALA A 77 -58.13 -18.65 16.94
N ALA A 78 -58.84 -19.11 17.97
CA ALA A 78 -58.37 -20.05 18.99
C ALA A 78 -59.23 -21.33 18.97
N PHE A 79 -58.70 -22.46 19.45
CA PHE A 79 -59.35 -23.72 19.90
C PHE A 79 -58.19 -24.74 20.11
N ASP A 80 -58.14 -25.66 21.09
CA ASP A 80 -58.85 -25.86 22.36
C ASP A 80 -57.98 -26.74 23.29
N THR A 81 -58.42 -26.92 24.53
CA THR A 81 -57.81 -27.64 25.64
C THR A 81 -58.08 -29.15 25.67
N LEU A 82 -57.26 -29.93 26.40
CA LEU A 82 -57.71 -30.96 27.38
C LEU A 82 -56.54 -31.53 28.22
N VAL A 83 -56.87 -32.14 29.37
CA VAL A 83 -55.98 -32.39 30.54
C VAL A 83 -56.24 -33.79 31.15
N ASP A 84 -55.19 -34.52 31.57
CA ASP A 84 -55.05 -35.40 32.79
C ASP A 84 -53.65 -36.07 32.74
N SER A 85 -52.76 -36.12 33.76
CA SER A 85 -52.76 -36.76 35.11
C SER A 85 -52.80 -38.32 35.07
N THR A 86 -52.07 -39.13 35.87
CA THR A 86 -51.16 -38.97 37.05
C THR A 86 -49.96 -39.97 37.04
N ASP A 87 -49.18 -39.96 38.15
CA ASP A 87 -48.31 -41.01 38.75
C ASP A 87 -46.77 -41.00 38.58
N GLN A 88 -46.13 -41.19 39.75
CA GLN A 88 -44.71 -41.32 40.15
C GLN A 88 -44.70 -42.36 41.29
N PRO A 89 -43.58 -43.02 41.69
CA PRO A 89 -42.16 -42.69 41.47
C PRO A 89 -41.41 -43.86 40.71
N ASP A 90 -40.11 -44.21 40.81
CA ASP A 90 -39.07 -43.85 41.78
C ASP A 90 -37.60 -43.85 41.25
N VAL A 91 -36.83 -42.94 41.82
CA VAL A 91 -35.37 -42.68 41.87
C VAL A 91 -34.38 -43.64 41.16
N ILE A 92 -33.61 -43.07 40.20
CA ILE A 92 -32.14 -43.18 40.14
C ILE A 92 -31.55 -41.78 39.87
N ASN A 93 -30.58 -41.34 40.69
CA ASN A 93 -29.98 -40.00 40.59
C ASN A 93 -29.07 -39.82 39.37
N VAL A 94 -29.16 -38.65 38.72
CA VAL A 94 -28.16 -38.12 37.78
C VAL A 94 -27.99 -36.62 38.06
N ASP A 95 -26.75 -36.19 38.29
CA ASP A 95 -26.41 -34.77 38.48
C ASP A 95 -26.61 -33.97 37.18
N THR A 96 -27.38 -32.89 37.26
CA THR A 96 -27.45 -31.84 36.23
C THR A 96 -27.33 -30.47 36.88
N MET A 97 -26.22 -29.76 36.63
CA MET A 97 -26.11 -28.36 37.03
C MET A 97 -26.98 -27.48 36.14
N ALA A 98 -27.96 -26.84 36.75
CA ALA A 98 -28.96 -26.03 36.07
C ALA A 98 -28.41 -24.68 35.59
N THR A 99 -29.08 -24.15 34.58
CA THR A 99 -28.94 -22.78 34.10
C THR A 99 -29.57 -21.78 35.08
N ASP A 100 -28.81 -20.78 35.51
CA ASP A 100 -29.37 -19.53 36.03
C ASP A 100 -28.66 -18.34 35.39
N ALA A 101 -29.43 -17.42 34.83
CA ALA A 101 -28.96 -16.15 34.29
C ALA A 101 -29.43 -15.02 35.21
N PRO A 102 -28.53 -14.36 35.97
CA PRO A 102 -28.90 -13.19 36.74
C PRO A 102 -28.93 -11.95 35.82
N SER A 103 -30.01 -11.17 35.93
CA SER A 103 -30.12 -9.87 35.28
C SER A 103 -29.15 -8.86 35.92
N ILE A 104 -28.16 -8.38 35.16
CA ILE A 104 -27.27 -7.32 35.60
C ILE A 104 -27.93 -5.95 35.36
N ASN A 105 -28.79 -5.55 36.30
CA ASN A 105 -29.04 -4.13 36.55
C ASN A 105 -28.08 -3.71 37.67
N ASP A 106 -26.91 -3.20 37.29
CA ASP A 106 -25.96 -2.64 38.25
C ASP A 106 -25.49 -1.27 37.76
N THR A 107 -25.93 -0.22 38.45
CA THR A 107 -25.71 1.19 38.09
C THR A 107 -24.30 1.63 38.47
N HIS A 108 -23.32 1.33 37.60
CA HIS A 108 -21.94 1.76 37.77
C HIS A 108 -21.72 3.26 37.46
N SER A 109 -22.26 4.14 38.31
CA SER A 109 -22.00 5.58 38.31
C SER A 109 -20.79 6.01 39.16
N GLY A 110 -19.91 5.07 39.55
CA GLY A 110 -18.78 5.31 40.47
C GLY A 110 -17.37 4.99 39.95
N ALA A 111 -17.20 4.60 38.68
CA ALA A 111 -15.96 3.97 38.19
C ALA A 111 -14.85 4.92 37.69
N ALA A 112 -15.07 6.24 37.66
CA ALA A 112 -14.10 7.19 37.09
C ALA A 112 -12.75 7.21 37.86
N ASP A 113 -12.79 7.20 39.19
CA ASP A 113 -11.63 7.45 40.05
C ASP A 113 -10.66 6.25 40.17
N ALA A 114 -11.10 5.04 39.84
CA ALA A 114 -10.30 3.81 39.97
C ALA A 114 -9.51 3.43 38.70
N SER A 115 -9.74 4.12 37.58
CA SER A 115 -9.23 3.73 36.25
C SER A 115 -7.87 4.33 35.89
N SER A 116 -7.48 5.43 36.53
CA SER A 116 -6.27 6.23 36.24
C SER A 116 -4.94 5.52 36.45
N ASN A 117 -4.91 4.43 37.23
CA ASN A 117 -3.69 3.68 37.60
C ASN A 117 -3.63 2.26 37.00
N LEU A 118 -4.42 1.95 35.98
CA LEU A 118 -4.42 0.62 35.33
C LEU A 118 -3.40 0.48 34.18
N LEU A 119 -2.88 1.58 33.63
CA LEU A 119 -1.83 1.53 32.60
C LEU A 119 -0.41 1.53 33.21
N PRO A 120 0.59 0.98 32.50
CA PRO A 120 1.99 1.10 32.90
C PRO A 120 2.44 2.56 33.04
N SER A 121 3.22 2.85 34.07
CA SER A 121 3.93 4.13 34.19
C SER A 121 4.88 4.36 33.00
N GLY A 122 5.20 5.63 32.73
CA GLY A 122 6.15 5.99 31.65
C GLY A 122 5.51 6.16 30.27
N LEU A 123 4.20 6.45 30.19
CA LEU A 123 3.57 6.91 28.94
C LEU A 123 4.34 8.11 28.36
N GLY A 124 4.60 8.10 27.05
CA GLY A 124 5.44 9.10 26.38
C GLY A 124 6.95 9.03 26.67
N THR A 125 7.41 8.18 27.60
CA THR A 125 8.82 8.07 28.03
C THR A 125 9.35 6.64 27.97
N SER A 126 8.74 5.79 27.14
CA SER A 126 9.11 4.38 26.99
C SER A 126 10.54 4.20 26.43
N PRO A 127 11.31 3.20 26.91
CA PRO A 127 12.56 2.78 26.27
C PRO A 127 12.34 1.99 24.96
N CYS A 128 11.10 1.69 24.57
CA CYS A 128 10.77 1.05 23.31
C CYS A 128 11.04 2.01 22.14
N THR A 129 12.13 1.80 21.39
CA THR A 129 12.53 2.69 20.29
C THR A 129 12.86 1.93 19.01
N LEU A 130 12.23 2.33 17.91
CA LEU A 130 12.46 1.84 16.55
C LEU A 130 12.40 3.02 15.57
N PRO A 131 13.18 3.01 14.47
CA PRO A 131 13.17 4.09 13.50
C PRO A 131 11.83 4.20 12.76
N GLY A 132 11.33 5.42 12.63
CA GLY A 132 10.13 5.76 11.83
C GLY A 132 10.38 5.93 10.34
N GLU A 133 11.59 5.61 9.84
CA GLU A 133 11.99 5.72 8.44
C GLU A 133 12.86 4.52 8.00
N ASN A 134 12.69 4.07 6.75
CA ASN A 134 13.47 3.01 6.12
C ASN A 134 14.85 3.51 5.62
N VAL A 135 15.70 4.03 6.50
CA VAL A 135 17.02 4.56 6.11
C VAL A 135 18.05 3.44 5.97
N VAL A 136 18.27 2.98 4.74
CA VAL A 136 19.44 2.13 4.42
C VAL A 136 20.69 3.02 4.39
N ALA A 137 21.77 2.61 5.07
CA ALA A 137 23.01 3.39 5.11
C ALA A 137 23.60 3.59 3.70
N GLY A 138 23.77 4.85 3.29
CA GLY A 138 24.14 5.21 1.92
C GLY A 138 23.08 4.79 0.88
N GLY A 139 21.80 4.95 1.22
CA GLY A 139 20.65 4.75 0.35
C GLY A 139 20.09 6.06 -0.23
N ILE A 140 18.90 5.97 -0.83
CA ILE A 140 18.17 7.11 -1.41
C ILE A 140 16.86 7.36 -0.67
N LYS A 141 16.36 8.59 -0.79
CA LYS A 141 14.99 8.99 -0.48
C LYS A 141 14.33 9.56 -1.75
N LEU A 142 13.00 9.57 -1.77
CA LEU A 142 12.22 10.19 -2.83
C LEU A 142 11.51 11.41 -2.26
N VAL A 143 11.73 12.58 -2.86
CA VAL A 143 11.18 13.86 -2.38
C VAL A 143 10.22 14.41 -3.43
N GLY A 144 8.98 14.73 -3.06
CA GLY A 144 8.01 15.34 -3.98
C GLY A 144 8.57 16.62 -4.60
N ALA A 145 8.66 16.66 -5.93
CA ALA A 145 9.46 17.67 -6.62
C ALA A 145 8.69 18.95 -6.99
N PHE A 146 7.38 18.83 -7.27
CA PHE A 146 6.56 19.91 -7.84
C PHE A 146 5.18 19.94 -7.19
N ALA A 147 5.13 20.17 -5.87
CA ALA A 147 3.93 20.03 -5.05
C ALA A 147 2.75 20.96 -5.43
N ASN A 148 3.05 22.08 -6.10
CA ASN A 148 2.04 23.05 -6.56
C ASN A 148 1.42 22.69 -7.92
N LEU A 149 1.85 21.61 -8.57
CA LEU A 149 1.30 21.13 -9.84
C LEU A 149 0.45 19.86 -9.65
N GLN A 150 -0.61 19.77 -10.44
CA GLN A 150 -1.47 18.58 -10.52
C GLN A 150 -1.23 17.83 -11.83
N PHE A 151 -1.28 16.50 -11.77
CA PHE A 151 -0.96 15.62 -12.91
C PHE A 151 -2.02 14.54 -13.11
N GLY A 152 -2.29 14.21 -14.37
CA GLY A 152 -2.92 12.94 -14.74
C GLY A 152 -1.96 11.77 -14.53
N ALA A 153 -2.42 10.55 -14.82
CA ALA A 153 -1.60 9.34 -14.69
C ALA A 153 -0.30 9.45 -15.50
N LEU A 154 0.86 9.56 -14.84
CA LEU A 154 2.14 9.83 -15.50
C LEU A 154 2.84 8.55 -15.99
N THR A 155 3.25 8.54 -17.26
CA THR A 155 3.97 7.44 -17.92
C THR A 155 5.44 7.76 -18.17
N PHE A 156 5.83 9.03 -18.32
CA PHE A 156 7.23 9.41 -18.55
C PHE A 156 7.56 10.85 -18.12
N LEU A 157 8.84 11.10 -17.82
CA LEU A 157 9.45 12.41 -17.57
C LEU A 157 10.76 12.52 -18.34
N THR A 158 11.01 13.66 -19.00
CA THR A 158 12.25 13.96 -19.71
C THR A 158 12.51 15.47 -19.73
N HIS A 159 13.55 15.90 -20.45
CA HIS A 159 13.83 17.30 -20.74
C HIS A 159 14.00 17.51 -22.26
N PRO A 160 13.75 18.71 -22.81
CA PRO A 160 13.65 18.91 -24.26
C PRO A 160 14.99 18.98 -25.02
N HIS A 161 16.14 18.86 -24.35
CA HIS A 161 17.48 19.04 -24.95
C HIS A 161 17.73 20.36 -25.73
N ASP A 162 16.90 21.40 -25.54
CA ASP A 162 16.99 22.70 -26.24
C ASP A 162 17.97 23.71 -25.59
N GLY A 163 18.50 23.37 -24.42
CA GLY A 163 19.38 24.21 -23.60
C GLY A 163 18.64 25.02 -22.51
N THR A 164 17.33 24.92 -22.42
CA THR A 164 16.55 25.31 -21.22
C THR A 164 16.63 24.21 -20.15
N ASP A 165 16.26 24.54 -18.91
CA ASP A 165 16.04 23.56 -17.84
C ASP A 165 14.54 23.37 -17.59
N ARG A 166 13.82 23.00 -18.65
CA ARG A 166 12.39 22.65 -18.57
C ARG A 166 12.22 21.16 -18.38
N ILE A 167 11.30 20.79 -17.50
CA ILE A 167 10.80 19.42 -17.39
C ILE A 167 9.66 19.24 -18.39
N VAL A 168 9.62 18.08 -19.03
CA VAL A 168 8.53 17.62 -19.89
C VAL A 168 8.00 16.31 -19.31
N VAL A 169 6.68 16.20 -19.14
CA VAL A 169 6.02 14.99 -18.65
C VAL A 169 4.93 14.52 -19.58
N VAL A 170 4.69 13.21 -19.53
CA VAL A 170 3.76 12.48 -20.37
C VAL A 170 2.66 11.89 -19.49
N GLU A 171 1.42 12.22 -19.80
CA GLU A 171 0.22 11.65 -19.18
C GLU A 171 -0.36 10.56 -20.10
N ARG A 172 -0.67 9.40 -19.50
CA ARG A 172 -1.21 8.20 -20.17
C ARG A 172 -2.39 8.49 -21.09
N SER A 173 -3.18 9.50 -20.75
CA SER A 173 -4.35 9.99 -21.49
C SER A 173 -4.04 10.64 -22.84
N GLY A 174 -2.76 10.78 -23.24
CA GLY A 174 -2.39 11.39 -24.52
C GLY A 174 -1.98 12.85 -24.44
N LYS A 175 -1.59 13.35 -23.26
CA LYS A 175 -1.17 14.75 -23.07
C LYS A 175 0.31 14.83 -22.71
N VAL A 176 0.99 15.83 -23.27
CA VAL A 176 2.37 16.18 -22.95
C VAL A 176 2.38 17.59 -22.37
N TRP A 177 3.04 17.78 -21.23
CA TRP A 177 3.12 19.06 -20.52
C TRP A 177 4.58 19.47 -20.33
N ALA A 178 4.85 20.77 -20.39
CA ALA A 178 6.16 21.34 -20.06
C ALA A 178 6.04 22.41 -18.97
N PHE A 179 7.05 22.49 -18.09
CA PHE A 179 7.12 23.49 -17.03
C PHE A 179 8.57 23.74 -16.60
N GLU A 180 8.80 24.77 -15.80
CA GLU A 180 10.11 25.12 -15.24
C GLU A 180 10.57 24.08 -14.21
N ASN A 181 11.86 23.70 -14.22
CA ASN A 181 12.46 22.82 -13.21
C ASN A 181 12.69 23.55 -11.85
N SER A 182 11.62 24.11 -11.28
CA SER A 182 11.63 24.81 -9.99
C SER A 182 10.61 24.19 -9.02
N PRO A 183 10.98 23.88 -7.76
CA PRO A 183 10.02 23.38 -6.78
C PRO A 183 8.85 24.33 -6.49
N SER A 184 9.02 25.63 -6.76
CA SER A 184 7.98 26.66 -6.57
C SER A 184 7.09 26.88 -7.79
N VAL A 185 7.26 26.11 -8.88
CA VAL A 185 6.49 26.28 -10.12
C VAL A 185 5.00 26.03 -9.89
N THR A 186 4.14 26.98 -10.31
CA THR A 186 2.69 26.94 -10.08
C THR A 186 1.84 26.70 -11.35
N SER A 187 2.47 26.67 -12.53
CA SER A 187 1.78 26.44 -13.80
C SER A 187 2.57 25.52 -14.73
N LYS A 188 1.84 24.81 -15.61
CA LYS A 188 2.38 23.98 -16.68
C LYS A 188 1.72 24.33 -18.01
N SER A 189 2.48 24.30 -19.09
CA SER A 189 2.01 24.57 -20.46
C SER A 189 1.77 23.27 -21.21
N LEU A 190 0.65 23.21 -21.95
CA LEU A 190 0.35 22.08 -22.83
C LEU A 190 1.29 22.10 -24.04
N VAL A 191 2.04 21.01 -24.23
CA VAL A 191 2.92 20.81 -25.38
C VAL A 191 2.15 20.17 -26.52
N LEU A 192 1.40 19.10 -26.22
CA LEU A 192 0.67 18.28 -27.17
C LEU A 192 -0.55 17.66 -26.50
N ASP A 193 -1.66 17.57 -27.22
CA ASP A 193 -2.82 16.75 -26.87
C ASP A 193 -3.20 15.88 -28.08
N ILE A 194 -3.10 14.56 -27.91
CA ILE A 194 -3.55 13.54 -28.85
C ILE A 194 -4.57 12.60 -28.20
N SER A 195 -5.23 13.02 -27.11
CA SER A 195 -6.13 12.16 -26.33
C SER A 195 -7.26 11.51 -27.13
N SER A 196 -7.71 12.15 -28.22
CA SER A 196 -8.69 11.60 -29.16
C SER A 196 -8.17 10.43 -30.02
N LYS A 197 -6.85 10.21 -30.09
CA LYS A 197 -6.19 9.12 -30.83
C LYS A 197 -5.74 7.98 -29.93
N VAL A 198 -5.67 8.18 -28.62
CA VAL A 198 -5.05 7.25 -27.67
C VAL A 198 -6.07 6.27 -27.09
N SER A 199 -5.73 4.98 -27.12
CA SER A 199 -6.42 3.94 -26.36
C SER A 199 -5.66 3.67 -25.06
N THR A 200 -6.37 3.71 -23.93
CA THR A 200 -5.84 3.41 -22.57
C THR A 200 -6.24 2.02 -22.06
N ALA A 201 -6.56 1.10 -22.98
CA ALA A 201 -6.89 -0.28 -22.63
C ALA A 201 -5.66 -1.03 -22.08
N GLY A 202 -5.85 -1.79 -20.99
CA GLY A 202 -4.80 -2.61 -20.38
C GLY A 202 -3.59 -1.80 -19.88
N GLU A 203 -2.42 -1.98 -20.48
CA GLU A 203 -1.18 -1.21 -20.23
C GLU A 203 -1.09 0.06 -21.10
N GLY A 204 -1.76 0.07 -22.26
CA GLY A 204 -1.67 1.11 -23.29
C GLY A 204 -1.95 2.55 -22.86
N GLY A 205 -1.53 3.51 -23.66
CA GLY A 205 -1.73 4.95 -23.48
C GLY A 205 -0.79 5.71 -24.40
N LEU A 206 -0.50 6.97 -24.08
CA LEU A 206 0.74 7.62 -24.51
C LEU A 206 1.84 7.21 -23.52
N LEU A 207 2.78 6.39 -23.97
CA LEU A 207 3.73 5.66 -23.10
C LEU A 207 5.07 6.39 -22.99
N SER A 208 5.56 6.94 -24.10
CA SER A 208 6.81 7.70 -24.13
C SER A 208 6.81 8.76 -25.22
N VAL A 209 7.71 9.74 -25.07
CA VAL A 209 8.13 10.65 -26.13
C VAL A 209 9.66 10.64 -26.25
N ALA A 210 10.21 11.12 -27.36
CA ALA A 210 11.64 11.38 -27.49
C ALA A 210 11.87 12.66 -28.31
N PHE A 211 12.65 13.60 -27.76
CA PHE A 211 13.10 14.77 -28.51
C PHE A 211 14.26 14.38 -29.42
N HIS A 212 14.29 14.90 -30.65
CA HIS A 212 15.39 14.63 -31.57
C HIS A 212 16.75 15.09 -31.00
N PRO A 213 17.89 14.41 -31.27
CA PRO A 213 19.21 14.89 -30.80
C PRO A 213 19.59 16.28 -31.33
N LYS A 214 18.92 16.72 -32.41
CA LYS A 214 19.04 18.07 -33.01
C LYS A 214 17.79 18.94 -32.76
N PHE A 215 16.99 18.66 -31.73
CA PHE A 215 15.67 19.29 -31.50
C PHE A 215 15.68 20.83 -31.48
N LYS A 216 16.75 21.43 -30.95
CA LYS A 216 16.94 22.90 -30.98
C LYS A 216 16.95 23.48 -32.40
N ALA A 217 17.41 22.71 -33.39
CA ALA A 217 17.53 23.12 -34.78
C ALA A 217 16.35 22.68 -35.65
N ASN A 218 15.69 21.55 -35.34
CA ASN A 218 14.65 20.97 -36.20
C ASN A 218 13.25 20.80 -35.57
N GLY A 219 13.09 21.02 -34.27
CA GLY A 219 11.79 20.96 -33.60
C GLY A 219 11.08 19.59 -33.63
N ARG A 220 11.76 18.48 -33.95
CA ARG A 220 11.11 17.16 -34.09
C ARG A 220 10.93 16.45 -32.73
N LEU A 221 9.69 16.09 -32.41
CA LEU A 221 9.30 15.28 -31.26
C LEU A 221 8.69 13.96 -31.73
N PHE A 222 9.15 12.85 -31.17
CA PHE A 222 8.71 11.50 -31.49
C PHE A 222 7.80 10.99 -30.38
N LEU A 223 6.78 10.22 -30.75
CA LEU A 223 5.71 9.74 -29.88
C LEU A 223 5.63 8.20 -29.93
N SER A 224 5.25 7.60 -28.81
CA SER A 224 4.95 6.18 -28.68
C SER A 224 3.64 6.02 -27.92
N TYR A 225 2.59 5.58 -28.62
CA TYR A 225 1.25 5.46 -28.05
C TYR A 225 0.47 4.30 -28.63
N THR A 226 -0.52 3.80 -27.89
CA THR A 226 -1.44 2.77 -28.38
C THR A 226 -2.74 3.37 -28.90
N SER A 227 -3.31 2.79 -29.96
CA SER A 227 -4.52 3.28 -30.63
C SER A 227 -5.36 2.13 -31.19
N ILE A 228 -6.57 2.44 -31.67
CA ILE A 228 -7.39 1.50 -32.46
C ILE A 228 -7.22 1.87 -33.94
N VAL A 229 -6.38 1.11 -34.64
CA VAL A 229 -6.11 1.31 -36.07
C VAL A 229 -6.82 0.22 -36.85
N ASN A 230 -7.71 0.60 -37.79
CA ASN A 230 -8.50 -0.34 -38.59
C ASN A 230 -9.22 -1.42 -37.74
N GLY A 231 -9.78 -1.01 -36.60
CA GLY A 231 -10.46 -1.91 -35.65
C GLY A 231 -9.55 -2.81 -34.81
N SER A 232 -8.22 -2.70 -34.92
CA SER A 232 -7.25 -3.47 -34.12
C SER A 232 -6.48 -2.57 -33.14
N PHE A 233 -6.36 -3.01 -31.88
CA PHE A 233 -5.45 -2.39 -30.92
C PHE A 233 -4.00 -2.51 -31.43
N SER A 234 -3.26 -1.40 -31.42
CA SER A 234 -1.95 -1.30 -32.08
C SER A 234 -1.05 -0.29 -31.35
N SER A 235 0.25 -0.57 -31.25
CA SER A 235 1.27 0.42 -30.91
C SER A 235 1.58 1.26 -32.16
N VAL A 236 1.67 2.58 -31.99
CA VAL A 236 1.91 3.56 -33.04
C VAL A 236 3.10 4.44 -32.65
N PHE A 237 4.02 4.58 -33.58
CA PHE A 237 5.20 5.43 -33.47
C PHE A 237 5.10 6.53 -34.53
N SER A 238 5.13 7.79 -34.10
CA SER A 238 4.97 8.95 -34.99
C SER A 238 5.96 10.06 -34.65
N GLU A 239 6.08 11.03 -35.56
CA GLU A 239 6.77 12.30 -35.31
C GLU A 239 5.82 13.49 -35.51
N VAL A 240 6.00 14.53 -34.71
CA VAL A 240 5.33 15.84 -34.83
C VAL A 240 6.35 16.97 -34.79
N SER A 241 6.01 18.08 -35.46
CA SER A 241 6.78 19.33 -35.41
C SER A 241 6.40 20.15 -34.18
N VAL A 242 7.40 20.73 -33.52
CA VAL A 242 7.24 21.55 -32.31
C VAL A 242 7.82 22.94 -32.54
N LYS A 243 6.98 23.95 -32.32
CA LYS A 243 7.37 25.36 -32.42
C LYS A 243 8.34 25.74 -31.29
N GLN A 244 9.51 26.21 -31.69
CA GLN A 244 10.53 26.75 -30.78
C GLN A 244 10.38 28.27 -30.60
N PRO A 245 10.74 28.83 -29.42
CA PRO A 245 11.14 28.14 -28.18
C PRO A 245 9.93 27.71 -27.31
N THR A 246 8.70 27.92 -27.77
CA THR A 246 7.48 27.80 -26.95
C THR A 246 7.09 26.37 -26.57
N LEU A 247 7.66 25.35 -27.21
CA LEU A 247 7.29 23.93 -27.07
C LEU A 247 5.80 23.64 -27.35
N VAL A 248 5.22 24.32 -28.34
CA VAL A 248 3.85 24.01 -28.79
C VAL A 248 3.96 23.09 -30.00
N ALA A 249 3.48 21.85 -29.88
CA ALA A 249 3.46 20.87 -30.96
C ALA A 249 2.27 21.11 -31.91
N ASP A 250 2.51 20.96 -33.20
CA ASP A 250 1.47 20.93 -34.21
C ASP A 250 1.00 19.47 -34.39
N SER A 251 -0.14 19.12 -33.80
CA SER A 251 -0.73 17.78 -33.90
C SER A 251 -1.27 17.45 -35.30
N SER A 252 -1.38 18.43 -36.20
CA SER A 252 -1.72 18.22 -37.62
C SER A 252 -0.50 17.86 -38.46
N SER A 253 0.71 18.18 -37.99
CA SER A 253 1.99 17.80 -38.62
C SER A 253 2.40 16.33 -38.38
N GLU A 254 1.51 15.52 -37.78
CA GLU A 254 1.83 14.14 -37.42
C GLU A 254 2.12 13.26 -38.64
N LYS A 255 3.31 12.66 -38.64
CA LYS A 255 3.72 11.63 -39.58
C LYS A 255 3.91 10.31 -38.83
N VAL A 256 3.04 9.34 -39.12
CA VAL A 256 3.20 7.97 -38.62
C VAL A 256 4.42 7.31 -39.27
N LEU A 257 5.33 6.83 -38.43
CA LEU A 257 6.53 6.12 -38.82
C LEU A 257 6.25 4.63 -38.93
N LEU A 258 5.68 4.04 -37.89
CA LEU A 258 5.47 2.60 -37.76
C LEU A 258 4.21 2.31 -36.94
N THR A 259 3.43 1.33 -37.36
CA THR A 259 2.28 0.80 -36.62
C THR A 259 2.42 -0.70 -36.48
N ILE A 260 2.40 -1.21 -35.25
CA ILE A 260 2.51 -2.64 -34.93
C ILE A 260 1.19 -3.07 -34.28
N LYS A 261 0.51 -4.04 -34.89
CA LYS A 261 -0.70 -4.62 -34.31
C LYS A 261 -0.36 -5.38 -33.03
N GLN A 262 -1.10 -5.10 -31.96
CA GLN A 262 -0.98 -5.82 -30.70
C GLN A 262 -2.04 -6.94 -30.61
N PRO A 263 -1.67 -8.17 -30.20
CA PRO A 263 -2.62 -9.28 -30.04
C PRO A 263 -3.40 -9.21 -28.72
N HIS A 264 -2.82 -8.61 -27.67
CA HIS A 264 -3.49 -8.33 -26.40
C HIS A 264 -3.30 -6.86 -26.00
N THR A 265 -3.77 -6.47 -24.81
CA THR A 265 -3.68 -5.09 -24.28
C THR A 265 -2.60 -4.95 -23.20
N ASN A 266 -1.63 -5.87 -23.18
CA ASN A 266 -0.56 -5.91 -22.20
C ASN A 266 0.75 -6.35 -22.88
N HIS A 267 1.88 -6.01 -22.27
CA HIS A 267 3.20 -6.09 -22.88
C HIS A 267 3.35 -5.23 -24.14
N ASP A 268 2.79 -4.02 -24.09
CA ASP A 268 2.87 -3.05 -25.18
C ASP A 268 4.29 -2.49 -25.37
N GLY A 269 5.15 -2.62 -24.36
CA GLY A 269 6.48 -2.01 -24.29
C GLY A 269 6.38 -0.49 -24.33
N GLY A 270 6.85 0.10 -25.43
CA GLY A 270 6.56 1.49 -25.78
C GLY A 270 7.61 2.51 -25.36
N GLN A 271 8.73 2.13 -24.75
CA GLN A 271 9.82 3.07 -24.57
C GLN A 271 10.51 3.40 -25.90
N ILE A 272 10.67 4.69 -26.18
CA ILE A 272 11.48 5.19 -27.31
C ILE A 272 12.62 6.10 -26.84
N LEU A 273 13.79 6.00 -27.47
CA LEU A 273 14.95 6.85 -27.19
C LEU A 273 15.86 6.95 -28.41
N PHE A 274 16.76 7.93 -28.43
CA PHE A 274 17.80 8.00 -29.47
C PHE A 274 19.10 7.37 -28.98
N ASP A 275 19.75 6.57 -29.83
CA ASP A 275 21.11 6.10 -29.59
C ASP A 275 22.16 7.21 -29.83
N LYS A 276 23.43 6.91 -29.55
CA LYS A 276 24.56 7.85 -29.78
C LYS A 276 24.80 8.20 -31.26
N LEU A 277 24.23 7.46 -32.20
CA LEU A 277 24.34 7.68 -33.65
C LEU A 277 23.10 8.39 -34.22
N GLY A 278 22.17 8.80 -33.36
CA GLY A 278 20.93 9.50 -33.74
C GLY A 278 19.87 8.61 -34.37
N LYS A 279 19.91 7.30 -34.14
CA LYS A 279 18.87 6.36 -34.59
C LYS A 279 17.85 6.14 -33.48
N LEU A 280 16.59 6.01 -33.85
CA LEU A 280 15.48 5.86 -32.92
C LEU A 280 15.40 4.39 -32.50
N ILE A 281 15.61 4.12 -31.23
CA ILE A 281 15.42 2.83 -30.56
C ILE A 281 13.97 2.76 -30.07
N ILE A 282 13.34 1.60 -30.27
CA ILE A 282 11.96 1.30 -29.86
C ILE A 282 11.96 -0.03 -29.10
N GLY A 283 11.39 -0.07 -27.90
CA GLY A 283 11.18 -1.31 -27.14
C GLY A 283 9.78 -1.87 -27.36
N MET A 284 9.69 -3.11 -27.83
CA MET A 284 8.44 -3.85 -28.01
C MET A 284 8.41 -5.07 -27.10
N GLY A 285 7.31 -5.24 -26.36
CA GLY A 285 7.01 -6.50 -25.71
C GLY A 285 6.48 -7.55 -26.68
N ASP A 286 6.30 -8.78 -26.20
CA ASP A 286 5.83 -9.95 -26.95
C ASP A 286 4.36 -9.83 -27.43
N GLY A 287 3.65 -8.78 -27.01
CA GLY A 287 2.26 -8.52 -27.35
C GLY A 287 1.24 -9.17 -26.40
N GLY A 288 1.70 -9.80 -25.32
CA GLY A 288 0.88 -10.13 -24.16
C GLY A 288 0.51 -11.60 -23.99
N ALA A 289 -0.47 -11.81 -23.10
CA ALA A 289 -0.86 -13.11 -22.54
C ALA A 289 0.26 -13.87 -21.80
N ALA A 290 -0.13 -14.93 -21.07
CA ALA A 290 0.80 -15.67 -20.22
C ALA A 290 1.67 -16.63 -21.05
N GLY A 291 3.00 -16.48 -20.92
CA GLY A 291 3.98 -17.40 -21.53
C GLY A 291 4.14 -17.27 -23.05
N ASP A 292 3.86 -16.07 -23.59
CA ASP A 292 4.04 -15.70 -25.01
C ASP A 292 3.48 -16.78 -25.95
N PRO A 293 2.15 -16.91 -26.09
CA PRO A 293 1.57 -18.01 -26.87
C PRO A 293 2.05 -18.00 -28.34
N LEU A 294 2.30 -16.82 -28.90
CA LEU A 294 2.77 -16.60 -30.26
C LEU A 294 4.25 -16.95 -30.49
N ASN A 295 5.04 -17.11 -29.41
CA ASN A 295 6.50 -17.26 -29.47
C ASN A 295 7.19 -16.01 -30.05
N ALA A 296 6.57 -14.84 -29.90
CA ALA A 296 7.01 -13.57 -30.45
C ALA A 296 8.43 -13.19 -30.01
N GLY A 297 8.82 -13.49 -28.76
CA GLY A 297 10.19 -13.24 -28.30
C GLY A 297 11.28 -13.93 -29.13
N GLN A 298 10.96 -15.02 -29.84
CA GLN A 298 11.89 -15.73 -30.72
C GLN A 298 11.44 -15.73 -32.19
N ASP A 299 10.34 -15.07 -32.55
CA ASP A 299 9.85 -14.99 -33.93
C ASP A 299 10.51 -13.81 -34.65
N THR A 300 11.51 -14.12 -35.47
CA THR A 300 12.29 -13.12 -36.20
C THR A 300 11.55 -12.53 -37.42
N SER A 301 10.29 -12.95 -37.65
CA SER A 301 9.38 -12.43 -38.68
C SER A 301 8.30 -11.46 -38.14
N SER A 302 8.27 -11.23 -36.83
CA SER A 302 7.38 -10.29 -36.15
C SER A 302 8.18 -9.15 -35.49
N LEU A 303 7.62 -7.94 -35.39
CA LEU A 303 8.27 -6.82 -34.69
C LEU A 303 8.01 -6.81 -33.16
N LEU A 304 7.25 -7.79 -32.65
CA LEU A 304 7.00 -8.00 -31.23
C LEU A 304 8.18 -8.72 -30.55
N GLY A 305 8.29 -8.61 -29.23
CA GLY A 305 9.31 -9.28 -28.43
C GLY A 305 10.75 -8.85 -28.74
N ALA A 306 10.92 -7.60 -29.21
CA ALA A 306 12.15 -7.13 -29.84
C ALA A 306 12.48 -5.68 -29.46
N ILE A 307 13.78 -5.36 -29.54
CA ILE A 307 14.25 -3.98 -29.55
C ILE A 307 14.54 -3.61 -30.99
N LEU A 308 13.86 -2.59 -31.51
CA LEU A 308 13.97 -2.12 -32.87
C LEU A 308 14.86 -0.88 -32.95
N ARG A 309 15.45 -0.62 -34.12
CA ARG A 309 16.28 0.54 -34.40
C ARG A 309 16.08 1.04 -35.82
N ILE A 310 15.55 2.24 -35.97
CA ILE A 310 15.20 2.85 -37.27
C ILE A 310 15.92 4.19 -37.50
N ASP A 311 16.10 4.55 -38.76
CA ASP A 311 16.66 5.83 -39.18
C ASP A 311 15.54 6.83 -39.47
N VAL A 312 15.61 8.00 -38.83
CA VAL A 312 14.65 9.09 -39.02
C VAL A 312 15.28 10.30 -39.71
N ASP A 313 16.58 10.27 -40.02
CA ASP A 313 17.32 11.31 -40.74
C ASP A 313 17.65 10.87 -42.20
N ASP A 314 18.05 9.61 -42.43
CA ASP A 314 18.28 9.03 -43.78
C ASP A 314 17.07 8.17 -44.21
N VAL A 315 16.03 8.82 -44.77
CA VAL A 315 14.76 8.18 -45.13
C VAL A 315 14.64 8.01 -46.66
N PRO A 316 14.57 6.77 -47.19
CA PRO A 316 14.38 6.52 -48.61
C PRO A 316 13.06 7.08 -49.16
N VAL A 317 13.06 7.46 -50.44
CA VAL A 317 11.86 7.96 -51.14
C VAL A 317 10.72 6.94 -51.03
N GLY A 318 9.53 7.41 -50.62
CA GLY A 318 8.34 6.56 -50.44
C GLY A 318 8.31 5.72 -49.16
N LYS A 319 9.23 5.96 -48.20
CA LYS A 319 9.22 5.35 -46.86
C LYS A 319 8.98 6.40 -45.78
N SER A 320 8.46 5.97 -44.63
CA SER A 320 8.31 6.85 -43.44
C SER A 320 9.61 6.93 -42.61
N TYR A 321 10.42 5.88 -42.63
CA TYR A 321 11.72 5.75 -41.96
C TYR A 321 12.71 4.96 -42.85
N GLY A 322 14.01 5.07 -42.56
CA GLY A 322 15.06 4.26 -43.16
C GLY A 322 15.56 3.14 -42.23
N ILE A 323 16.36 2.23 -42.78
CA ILE A 323 17.03 1.17 -42.01
C ILE A 323 18.51 1.56 -41.84
N PRO A 324 19.03 1.65 -40.61
CA PRO A 324 20.45 1.90 -40.37
C PRO A 324 21.33 0.79 -40.95
N LYS A 325 22.37 1.17 -41.69
CA LYS A 325 23.29 0.25 -42.38
C LYS A 325 24.14 -0.61 -41.44
N ASP A 326 24.18 -0.24 -40.17
CA ASP A 326 24.87 -0.91 -39.05
C ASP A 326 23.93 -1.74 -38.16
N ASN A 327 22.65 -1.91 -38.53
CA ASN A 327 21.78 -2.91 -37.90
C ASN A 327 22.29 -4.35 -38.17
N PRO A 328 21.94 -5.33 -37.32
CA PRO A 328 22.28 -6.73 -37.51
C PRO A 328 21.86 -7.29 -38.87
N ASN A 329 22.82 -7.51 -39.77
CA ASN A 329 22.56 -8.14 -41.07
C ASN A 329 22.43 -9.68 -40.91
N LYS A 330 21.31 -10.13 -40.32
CA LYS A 330 20.92 -11.55 -40.21
C LYS A 330 19.78 -11.82 -41.19
N SER A 331 19.97 -12.76 -42.11
CA SER A 331 19.06 -12.98 -43.24
C SER A 331 17.63 -13.42 -42.87
N ASN A 332 17.41 -13.87 -41.63
CA ASN A 332 16.11 -14.27 -41.12
C ASN A 332 15.45 -13.21 -40.19
N TRP A 333 16.11 -12.09 -39.91
CA TRP A 333 15.57 -11.03 -39.06
C TRP A 333 14.91 -9.94 -39.90
N LEU A 334 13.83 -9.35 -39.39
CA LEU A 334 13.33 -8.09 -39.94
C LEU A 334 14.40 -6.99 -39.82
N PRO A 335 14.56 -6.11 -40.83
CA PRO A 335 15.68 -5.18 -40.89
C PRO A 335 15.67 -4.11 -39.78
N GLU A 336 14.53 -3.88 -39.13
CA GLU A 336 14.38 -3.04 -37.96
C GLU A 336 15.00 -3.64 -36.69
N MET A 337 15.22 -4.96 -36.61
CA MET A 337 15.62 -5.64 -35.37
C MET A 337 17.05 -5.31 -34.92
N TYR A 338 17.17 -4.66 -33.76
CA TYR A 338 18.44 -4.47 -33.07
C TYR A 338 18.74 -5.62 -32.11
N ALA A 339 17.73 -6.12 -31.39
CA ALA A 339 17.77 -7.33 -30.57
C ALA A 339 16.40 -8.02 -30.55
N ILE A 340 16.37 -9.31 -30.25
CA ILE A 340 15.15 -10.12 -30.05
C ILE A 340 15.13 -10.69 -28.63
N GLY A 341 14.05 -11.34 -28.22
CA GLY A 341 13.99 -12.08 -26.97
C GLY A 341 13.58 -11.27 -25.76
N ALA A 342 12.87 -10.15 -25.96
CA ALA A 342 12.29 -9.35 -24.89
C ALA A 342 10.86 -9.81 -24.55
N ARG A 343 10.39 -9.62 -23.30
CA ARG A 343 9.03 -9.94 -22.87
C ARG A 343 8.14 -8.71 -22.79
N ASN A 344 8.48 -7.77 -21.93
CA ASN A 344 7.89 -6.45 -21.79
C ASN A 344 8.97 -5.46 -21.30
N PRO A 345 9.82 -4.94 -22.22
CA PRO A 345 10.91 -4.02 -21.89
C PRO A 345 10.36 -2.62 -21.58
N TRP A 346 9.79 -2.46 -20.38
CA TRP A 346 8.96 -1.33 -19.97
C TRP A 346 9.72 0.00 -19.93
N ARG A 347 10.77 0.11 -19.10
CA ARG A 347 11.67 1.27 -19.09
C ARG A 347 13.01 0.88 -19.71
N MET A 348 13.34 1.56 -20.80
CA MET A 348 14.70 1.64 -21.31
C MET A 348 15.33 3.02 -21.08
N SER A 349 16.65 3.06 -20.92
CA SER A 349 17.44 4.29 -20.88
C SER A 349 18.79 4.11 -21.58
N LEU A 350 19.32 5.20 -22.13
CA LEU A 350 20.68 5.25 -22.67
C LEU A 350 21.58 5.90 -21.62
N ASP A 351 22.65 5.21 -21.22
CA ASP A 351 23.73 5.88 -20.49
C ASP A 351 24.44 6.87 -21.43
N ARG A 352 24.17 8.16 -21.25
CA ARG A 352 24.73 9.25 -22.08
C ARG A 352 26.25 9.19 -22.19
N ASN A 353 26.96 8.72 -21.16
CA ASN A 353 28.42 8.65 -21.15
C ASN A 353 28.96 7.44 -21.92
N THR A 354 28.43 6.23 -21.72
CA THR A 354 28.95 5.02 -22.39
C THR A 354 28.27 4.77 -23.75
N GLY A 355 26.96 4.98 -23.84
CA GLY A 355 26.11 4.60 -24.98
C GLY A 355 25.47 3.23 -24.83
N VAL A 356 25.61 2.59 -23.66
CA VAL A 356 24.91 1.34 -23.35
C VAL A 356 23.43 1.63 -23.15
N ILE A 357 22.57 0.84 -23.80
CA ILE A 357 21.14 0.82 -23.57
C ILE A 357 20.86 -0.16 -22.42
N TRP A 358 20.11 0.29 -21.44
CA TRP A 358 19.64 -0.51 -20.31
C TRP A 358 18.14 -0.72 -20.44
N ALA A 359 17.66 -1.92 -20.14
CA ALA A 359 16.24 -2.26 -20.08
C ALA A 359 15.92 -2.94 -18.74
N GLY A 360 14.79 -2.56 -18.13
CA GLY A 360 14.07 -3.47 -17.25
C GLY A 360 13.04 -4.24 -18.07
N ASP A 361 13.09 -5.56 -18.02
CA ASP A 361 12.17 -6.45 -18.74
C ASP A 361 11.33 -7.24 -17.73
N VAL A 362 10.01 -7.07 -17.80
CA VAL A 362 9.09 -7.58 -16.76
C VAL A 362 8.94 -9.09 -16.84
N GLY A 363 9.14 -9.75 -15.69
CA GLY A 363 9.04 -11.19 -15.50
C GLY A 363 7.64 -11.79 -15.75
N GLN A 364 7.57 -13.12 -15.87
CA GLN A 364 6.31 -13.82 -16.10
C GLN A 364 5.66 -14.32 -14.80
N ASN A 365 6.42 -15.07 -14.00
CA ASN A 365 5.93 -15.82 -12.85
C ASN A 365 6.92 -15.84 -11.67
N LYS A 366 8.23 -15.68 -11.92
CA LYS A 366 9.28 -15.98 -10.95
C LYS A 366 10.44 -15.00 -10.93
N TRP A 367 10.86 -14.44 -12.07
CA TRP A 367 12.10 -13.66 -12.16
C TRP A 367 11.92 -12.38 -12.95
N GLU A 368 12.35 -11.28 -12.34
CA GLU A 368 12.44 -9.95 -12.94
C GLU A 368 13.91 -9.65 -13.30
N GLU A 369 14.15 -8.93 -14.40
CA GLU A 369 15.52 -8.72 -14.89
C GLU A 369 15.88 -7.29 -15.33
N ILE A 370 17.17 -6.96 -15.17
CA ILE A 370 17.82 -5.80 -15.79
C ILE A 370 18.85 -6.31 -16.79
N THR A 371 18.73 -5.85 -18.03
CA THR A 371 19.55 -6.32 -19.16
C THR A 371 20.15 -5.15 -19.94
N THR A 372 21.42 -5.28 -20.34
CA THR A 372 22.09 -4.32 -21.22
C THR A 372 21.88 -4.71 -22.68
N VAL A 373 21.19 -3.90 -23.48
CA VAL A 373 20.86 -4.25 -24.86
C VAL A 373 22.04 -3.94 -25.79
N ARG A 374 22.37 -4.89 -26.67
CA ARG A 374 23.42 -4.75 -27.71
C ARG A 374 22.95 -5.27 -29.06
N SER A 375 23.53 -4.73 -30.12
CA SER A 375 23.26 -5.11 -31.51
C SER A 375 23.42 -6.63 -31.71
N GLY A 376 22.38 -7.27 -32.26
CA GLY A 376 22.34 -8.68 -32.61
C GLY A 376 22.08 -9.63 -31.43
N ALA A 377 21.77 -9.12 -30.24
CA ALA A 377 21.47 -9.95 -29.07
C ALA A 377 20.14 -10.70 -29.17
N ASN A 378 20.10 -11.88 -28.55
CA ASN A 378 18.86 -12.57 -28.18
C ASN A 378 18.80 -12.55 -26.64
N LEU A 379 17.85 -11.80 -26.07
CA LEU A 379 17.71 -11.60 -24.63
C LEU A 379 17.06 -12.81 -23.92
N GLY A 380 16.53 -13.78 -24.69
CA GLY A 380 16.22 -15.13 -24.22
C GLY A 380 14.73 -15.46 -24.06
N TRP A 381 13.83 -14.48 -23.91
CA TRP A 381 12.39 -14.76 -23.79
C TRP A 381 11.82 -15.36 -25.09
N ARG A 382 10.96 -16.39 -25.06
CA ARG A 382 10.41 -17.13 -23.91
C ARG A 382 11.15 -18.42 -23.54
N ILE A 383 12.37 -18.63 -24.03
CA ILE A 383 13.16 -19.81 -23.65
C ILE A 383 13.67 -19.64 -22.21
N LEU A 384 14.05 -18.41 -21.85
CA LEU A 384 14.45 -18.00 -20.51
C LEU A 384 13.45 -17.02 -19.87
N GLU A 385 13.46 -16.99 -18.54
CA GLU A 385 12.91 -15.95 -17.67
C GLU A 385 14.04 -15.61 -16.68
N GLY A 386 14.68 -14.44 -16.83
CA GLY A 386 16.00 -14.19 -16.24
C GLY A 386 17.06 -15.13 -16.82
N THR A 387 17.92 -15.69 -15.99
CA THR A 387 18.85 -16.77 -16.37
C THR A 387 18.21 -18.16 -16.33
N HIS A 388 16.94 -18.29 -15.94
CA HIS A 388 16.27 -19.55 -15.67
C HIS A 388 15.47 -20.09 -16.87
N CYS A 389 15.38 -21.40 -17.01
CA CYS A 389 14.60 -22.02 -18.09
C CYS A 389 13.10 -21.82 -17.89
N TYR A 390 12.43 -21.22 -18.88
CA TYR A 390 10.97 -21.04 -18.88
C TYR A 390 10.28 -22.04 -19.79
N LYS A 391 10.66 -22.10 -21.08
CA LYS A 391 10.06 -23.01 -22.06
C LYS A 391 11.14 -23.68 -22.95
N PRO A 392 11.49 -24.96 -22.71
CA PRO A 392 11.01 -25.83 -21.63
C PRO A 392 11.43 -25.34 -20.24
N SER A 393 10.73 -25.79 -19.18
CA SER A 393 10.98 -25.37 -17.79
C SER A 393 12.27 -25.92 -17.17
N PHE A 394 12.95 -26.84 -17.87
CA PHE A 394 14.28 -27.36 -17.54
C PHE A 394 15.01 -27.77 -18.83
N GLY A 395 16.34 -27.83 -18.80
CA GLY A 395 17.14 -28.31 -19.95
C GLY A 395 17.11 -27.41 -21.18
N CYS A 396 16.71 -26.15 -21.04
CA CYS A 396 16.69 -25.18 -22.13
C CYS A 396 18.10 -24.89 -22.69
N ASN A 397 18.20 -24.64 -23.99
CA ASN A 397 19.46 -24.27 -24.63
C ASN A 397 19.75 -22.78 -24.38
N LYS A 398 20.85 -22.48 -23.69
CA LYS A 398 21.32 -21.12 -23.37
C LYS A 398 22.34 -20.56 -24.38
N SER A 399 22.75 -21.34 -25.37
CA SER A 399 23.79 -20.96 -26.32
C SER A 399 23.36 -19.76 -27.19
N GLY A 400 24.24 -18.76 -27.30
CA GLY A 400 23.98 -17.54 -28.08
C GLY A 400 23.04 -16.52 -27.43
N MET A 401 22.51 -16.80 -26.24
CA MET A 401 21.67 -15.87 -25.48
C MET A 401 22.51 -14.84 -24.72
N HIS A 402 21.95 -13.65 -24.54
CA HIS A 402 22.53 -12.57 -23.78
C HIS A 402 21.85 -12.47 -22.43
N MET A 403 22.51 -12.99 -21.40
CA MET A 403 21.98 -13.03 -20.03
C MET A 403 21.80 -11.63 -19.45
N PRO A 404 20.84 -11.45 -18.52
CA PRO A 404 20.71 -10.22 -17.76
C PRO A 404 21.97 -9.90 -16.94
N VAL A 405 22.17 -8.62 -16.66
CA VAL A 405 23.25 -8.14 -15.77
C VAL A 405 22.85 -8.18 -14.30
N PHE A 406 21.55 -8.24 -14.02
CA PHE A 406 21.00 -8.49 -12.69
C PHE A 406 19.61 -9.11 -12.80
N GLU A 407 19.28 -10.04 -11.91
CA GLU A 407 17.95 -10.66 -11.81
C GLU A 407 17.55 -10.77 -10.34
N TYR A 408 16.24 -10.82 -10.07
CA TYR A 408 15.71 -11.08 -8.74
C TYR A 408 14.38 -11.85 -8.79
N ASP A 409 14.15 -12.68 -7.78
CA ASP A 409 12.96 -13.51 -7.69
C ASP A 409 11.73 -12.75 -7.14
N HIS A 410 10.55 -13.33 -7.31
CA HIS A 410 9.27 -12.73 -6.92
C HIS A 410 9.03 -12.54 -5.40
N SER A 411 9.95 -12.97 -4.51
CA SER A 411 9.95 -12.52 -3.10
C SER A 411 10.55 -11.11 -2.93
N LYS A 412 11.30 -10.62 -3.92
CA LYS A 412 12.02 -9.33 -3.87
C LYS A 412 11.32 -8.20 -4.63
N GLY A 413 10.49 -8.53 -5.62
CA GLY A 413 9.69 -7.61 -6.44
C GLY A 413 8.96 -8.39 -7.53
N LYS A 414 7.94 -7.81 -8.17
CA LYS A 414 7.02 -8.55 -9.06
C LYS A 414 6.69 -7.83 -10.39
N SER A 415 7.41 -6.75 -10.68
CA SER A 415 7.34 -6.01 -11.94
C SER A 415 8.47 -4.99 -11.94
N VAL A 416 9.59 -5.32 -12.57
CA VAL A 416 10.70 -4.38 -12.71
C VAL A 416 10.27 -3.22 -13.59
N THR A 417 10.37 -2.01 -13.06
CA THR A 417 10.13 -0.82 -13.89
C THR A 417 11.26 -0.67 -14.88
N GLY A 418 12.50 -0.88 -14.40
CA GLY A 418 13.75 -0.41 -15.02
C GLY A 418 14.19 0.92 -14.40
N GLY A 419 15.16 1.61 -15.02
CA GLY A 419 15.85 2.74 -14.38
C GLY A 419 16.83 3.49 -15.27
N TYR A 420 17.74 4.25 -14.66
CA TYR A 420 18.74 5.11 -15.31
C TYR A 420 20.12 5.00 -14.65
N VAL A 421 21.18 5.10 -15.44
CA VAL A 421 22.53 5.37 -14.90
C VAL A 421 22.55 6.82 -14.41
N TYR A 422 22.77 7.03 -13.11
CA TYR A 422 22.84 8.37 -12.54
C TYR A 422 24.07 9.13 -13.08
N ARG A 423 23.82 10.26 -13.72
CA ARG A 423 24.83 11.16 -14.31
C ARG A 423 24.82 12.58 -13.75
N GLY A 424 23.92 12.87 -12.80
CA GLY A 424 23.84 14.14 -12.08
C GLY A 424 25.08 14.51 -11.27
N SER A 425 25.22 15.78 -10.92
CA SER A 425 26.38 16.29 -10.19
C SER A 425 26.12 16.42 -8.68
N LYS A 426 24.85 16.43 -8.24
CA LYS A 426 24.47 16.62 -6.83
C LYS A 426 24.92 15.47 -5.92
N PHE A 427 24.99 14.24 -6.45
CA PHE A 427 25.23 13.03 -5.67
C PHE A 427 26.41 12.19 -6.19
N PRO A 428 27.67 12.54 -5.84
CA PRO A 428 28.86 11.80 -6.29
C PRO A 428 28.85 10.31 -5.94
N SER A 429 28.18 9.89 -4.87
CA SER A 429 28.05 8.48 -4.46
C SER A 429 27.17 7.63 -5.38
N LEU A 430 26.36 8.24 -6.26
CA LEU A 430 25.55 7.54 -7.25
C LEU A 430 26.17 7.58 -8.66
N GLN A 431 27.29 8.28 -8.88
CA GLN A 431 27.84 8.44 -10.24
C GLN A 431 28.19 7.11 -10.90
N GLY A 432 27.53 6.83 -12.04
CA GLY A 432 27.68 5.57 -12.77
C GLY A 432 26.89 4.39 -12.20
N VAL A 433 26.14 4.56 -11.11
CA VAL A 433 25.21 3.56 -10.58
C VAL A 433 23.94 3.55 -11.42
N TYR A 434 23.49 2.37 -11.87
CA TYR A 434 22.17 2.20 -12.49
C TYR A 434 21.11 2.13 -11.39
N VAL A 435 20.38 3.23 -11.18
CA VAL A 435 19.31 3.33 -10.19
C VAL A 435 18.00 2.91 -10.85
N PHE A 436 17.36 1.88 -10.32
CA PHE A 436 16.12 1.31 -10.83
C PHE A 436 15.16 0.95 -9.68
N GLY A 437 13.92 0.62 -10.03
CA GLY A 437 12.91 0.19 -9.06
C GLY A 437 11.94 -0.84 -9.61
N ASP A 438 11.10 -1.35 -8.72
CA ASP A 438 10.06 -2.35 -8.98
C ASP A 438 8.68 -1.74 -8.65
N PHE A 439 7.76 -1.81 -9.60
CA PHE A 439 6.46 -1.15 -9.54
C PHE A 439 5.59 -1.66 -8.39
N VAL A 440 5.62 -2.97 -8.11
CA VAL A 440 4.72 -3.63 -7.15
C VAL A 440 5.26 -3.55 -5.72
N SER A 441 6.53 -3.91 -5.51
CA SER A 441 7.16 -3.87 -4.18
C SER A 441 7.58 -2.47 -3.74
N LYS A 442 7.69 -1.53 -4.70
CA LYS A 442 8.13 -0.14 -4.48
C LYS A 442 9.54 -0.05 -3.89
N ARG A 443 10.34 -1.08 -4.15
CA ARG A 443 11.74 -1.19 -3.76
C ARG A 443 12.61 -0.57 -4.85
N TYR A 444 13.73 0.02 -4.45
CA TYR A 444 14.70 0.65 -5.34
C TYR A 444 16.10 0.14 -5.05
N TRP A 445 16.89 -0.01 -6.11
CA TRP A 445 18.22 -0.57 -6.07
C TRP A 445 19.19 0.28 -6.91
N GLY A 446 20.47 0.07 -6.67
CA GLY A 446 21.56 0.53 -7.51
C GLY A 446 22.38 -0.66 -7.98
N LEU A 447 22.59 -0.78 -9.30
CA LEU A 447 23.59 -1.68 -9.86
C LEU A 447 24.91 -0.94 -10.06
N TYR A 448 25.99 -1.57 -9.64
CA TYR A 448 27.35 -1.10 -9.82
C TYR A 448 28.27 -2.29 -10.10
N GLN A 449 29.43 -2.04 -10.69
CA GLN A 449 30.43 -3.09 -10.88
C GLN A 449 31.38 -3.16 -9.68
N LYS A 450 31.69 -4.38 -9.25
CA LYS A 450 32.75 -4.70 -8.32
C LYS A 450 33.51 -5.92 -8.86
N ASP A 451 34.83 -5.83 -8.96
CA ASP A 451 35.70 -6.91 -9.44
C ASP A 451 35.27 -7.48 -10.82
N GLY A 452 34.76 -6.60 -11.70
CA GLY A 452 34.25 -6.95 -13.03
C GLY A 452 32.84 -7.57 -13.06
N GLN A 453 32.23 -7.82 -11.91
CA GLN A 453 30.88 -8.38 -11.78
C GLN A 453 29.86 -7.29 -11.41
N TRP A 454 28.64 -7.42 -11.92
CA TRP A 454 27.53 -6.56 -11.49
C TRP A 454 27.04 -6.97 -10.11
N GLN A 455 26.74 -5.98 -9.27
CA GLN A 455 26.26 -6.14 -7.90
C GLN A 455 25.06 -5.23 -7.68
N GLY A 456 23.97 -5.78 -7.12
CA GLY A 456 22.78 -5.03 -6.73
C GLY A 456 22.80 -4.68 -5.25
N LYS A 457 22.69 -3.39 -4.92
CA LYS A 457 22.44 -2.90 -3.55
C LYS A 457 21.03 -2.32 -3.48
N VAL A 458 20.23 -2.72 -2.48
CA VAL A 458 18.98 -2.02 -2.13
C VAL A 458 19.33 -0.61 -1.68
N LEU A 459 18.79 0.41 -2.37
CA LEU A 459 18.96 1.82 -2.01
C LEU A 459 17.77 2.34 -1.21
N LEU A 460 16.57 1.80 -1.42
CA LEU A 460 15.37 2.06 -0.62
C LEU A 460 14.53 0.79 -0.57
N ASN A 461 14.31 0.22 0.62
CA ASN A 461 13.72 -1.11 0.78
C ASN A 461 12.22 -1.15 0.40
N SER A 462 11.49 -0.05 0.64
CA SER A 462 10.14 0.18 0.16
C SER A 462 9.82 1.69 0.22
N SER A 463 8.90 2.14 -0.61
CA SER A 463 8.43 3.53 -0.70
C SER A 463 6.90 3.59 -0.71
N ASN A 464 6.32 4.76 -0.45
CA ASN A 464 4.91 5.01 -0.77
C ASN A 464 4.70 5.14 -2.30
N ILE A 465 5.71 5.65 -3.02
CA ILE A 465 5.73 5.88 -4.48
C ILE A 465 6.00 4.57 -5.21
N ALA A 466 5.08 4.18 -6.09
CA ALA A 466 5.30 3.11 -7.07
C ALA A 466 5.96 3.69 -8.33
N PRO A 467 7.17 3.24 -8.72
CA PRO A 467 7.86 3.79 -9.88
C PRO A 467 7.18 3.31 -11.16
N ALA A 468 6.33 4.15 -11.77
CA ALA A 468 5.76 3.84 -13.09
C ALA A 468 6.79 4.06 -14.21
N SER A 469 7.67 5.03 -14.04
CA SER A 469 8.79 5.29 -14.94
C SER A 469 9.83 6.15 -14.22
N PHE A 470 10.98 6.29 -14.86
CA PHE A 470 12.06 7.18 -14.44
C PHE A 470 12.31 8.21 -15.53
N GLY A 471 12.93 9.33 -15.15
CA GLY A 471 13.41 10.37 -16.03
C GLY A 471 14.58 11.12 -15.42
N GLU A 472 15.17 12.03 -16.18
CA GLU A 472 16.24 12.91 -15.71
C GLU A 472 16.03 14.35 -16.17
N ASP A 473 16.46 15.32 -15.35
CA ASP A 473 16.58 16.71 -15.78
C ASP A 473 17.81 16.92 -16.67
N ARG A 474 18.02 18.16 -17.15
CA ARG A 474 19.15 18.48 -18.02
C ARG A 474 20.50 18.21 -17.34
N ALA A 475 20.59 18.37 -16.03
CA ALA A 475 21.79 18.12 -15.25
C ALA A 475 22.05 16.62 -15.03
N GLY A 476 21.06 15.75 -15.23
CA GLY A 476 21.15 14.31 -14.97
C GLY A 476 20.73 13.91 -13.56
N GLU A 477 20.05 14.79 -12.83
CA GLU A 477 19.42 14.41 -11.58
C GLU A 477 18.15 13.59 -11.90
N LEU A 478 17.97 12.48 -11.18
CA LEU A 478 16.92 11.52 -11.49
C LEU A 478 15.59 11.86 -10.82
N TYR A 479 14.51 11.54 -11.51
CA TYR A 479 13.14 11.67 -11.05
C TYR A 479 12.38 10.36 -11.30
N VAL A 480 11.41 10.09 -10.43
CA VAL A 480 10.46 8.99 -10.52
C VAL A 480 9.09 9.59 -10.76
N VAL A 481 8.29 8.98 -11.64
CA VAL A 481 6.89 9.33 -11.84
C VAL A 481 5.96 8.21 -11.39
N GLN A 482 4.79 8.59 -10.88
CA GLN A 482 3.77 7.67 -10.38
C GLN A 482 2.51 7.72 -11.25
N LEU A 483 2.01 6.54 -11.65
CA LEU A 483 0.87 6.40 -12.56
C LEU A 483 -0.50 6.45 -11.83
N TRP A 484 -0.60 5.87 -10.64
CA TRP A 484 -1.88 5.60 -9.97
C TRP A 484 -1.93 6.06 -8.51
N GLY A 485 -3.15 6.23 -7.98
CA GLY A 485 -3.41 6.76 -6.65
C GLY A 485 -3.38 8.29 -6.69
N SER A 486 -2.21 8.87 -6.40
CA SER A 486 -1.95 10.30 -6.53
C SER A 486 -0.77 10.49 -7.49
N PRO A 487 -1.03 10.75 -8.79
CA PRO A 487 0.04 10.93 -9.76
C PRO A 487 0.95 12.10 -9.37
N MET A 488 2.23 11.81 -9.22
CA MET A 488 3.21 12.77 -8.73
C MET A 488 4.59 12.50 -9.33
N ILE A 489 5.46 13.49 -9.16
CA ILE A 489 6.86 13.44 -9.57
C ILE A 489 7.70 13.58 -8.30
N ALA A 490 8.59 12.62 -8.06
CA ALA A 490 9.53 12.67 -6.95
C ALA A 490 10.97 12.72 -7.46
N LYS A 491 11.78 13.64 -6.92
CA LYS A 491 13.22 13.70 -7.19
C LYS A 491 13.92 12.64 -6.34
N VAL A 492 14.85 11.91 -6.95
CA VAL A 492 15.74 10.99 -6.24
C VAL A 492 16.79 11.81 -5.53
N GLU A 493 16.90 11.66 -4.22
CA GLU A 493 17.98 12.25 -3.43
C GLU A 493 18.77 11.17 -2.68
N VAL A 494 20.09 11.34 -2.56
CA VAL A 494 20.84 10.58 -1.54
C VAL A 494 20.40 11.05 -0.16
N SER A 495 20.23 10.12 0.77
CA SER A 495 20.00 10.48 2.17
C SER A 495 21.27 11.15 2.72
N SER A 496 21.26 12.48 2.80
CA SER A 496 22.38 13.28 3.30
C SER A 496 22.50 13.25 4.83
N THR A 497 21.49 12.72 5.51
CA THR A 497 21.58 12.32 6.91
C THR A 497 22.55 11.14 7.02
N PRO A 498 23.65 11.25 7.79
CA PRO A 498 24.16 10.06 8.49
C PRO A 498 22.95 9.50 9.26
N PRO A 499 22.74 8.17 9.32
CA PRO A 499 21.49 7.58 9.82
C PRO A 499 21.08 8.21 11.15
N SER A 500 20.14 9.16 11.09
CA SER A 500 19.74 10.03 12.19
C SER A 500 18.57 9.37 12.89
N GLY A 501 18.92 8.31 13.58
CA GLY A 501 18.04 7.19 13.86
C GLY A 501 18.90 5.94 13.72
N ASN A 502 19.07 5.24 14.84
CA ASN A 502 19.76 3.96 14.83
C ASN A 502 19.08 3.03 13.80
N PRO A 503 19.83 2.21 13.05
CA PRO A 503 19.20 1.15 12.26
C PRO A 503 18.30 0.30 13.18
N PRO A 504 17.20 -0.28 12.66
CA PRO A 504 16.33 -1.12 13.47
C PRO A 504 17.17 -2.17 14.20
N PRO A 505 17.00 -2.34 15.53
CA PRO A 505 17.80 -3.27 16.29
C PRO A 505 17.75 -4.67 15.68
N GLN A 506 18.89 -5.35 15.57
CA GLN A 506 18.94 -6.62 14.83
C GLN A 506 18.24 -7.75 15.57
N LYS A 507 18.10 -7.62 16.90
CA LYS A 507 17.37 -8.53 17.77
C LYS A 507 16.18 -7.85 18.43
N LEU A 508 15.11 -8.60 18.68
CA LEU A 508 13.93 -8.13 19.39
C LEU A 508 14.27 -7.71 20.83
N SER A 509 15.18 -8.44 21.49
CA SER A 509 15.72 -8.10 22.82
C SER A 509 16.38 -6.72 22.90
N GLN A 510 16.81 -6.15 21.76
CA GLN A 510 17.46 -4.83 21.68
C GLN A 510 16.48 -3.67 21.43
N THR A 511 15.18 -3.94 21.26
CA THR A 511 14.16 -2.91 20.99
C THR A 511 13.74 -2.10 22.22
N GLY A 512 14.00 -2.60 23.42
CA GLY A 512 13.57 -1.98 24.68
C GLY A 512 12.08 -2.16 25.01
N CYS A 513 11.30 -2.81 24.16
CA CYS A 513 9.84 -2.88 24.29
C CYS A 513 9.33 -3.92 25.30
N PHE A 514 10.17 -4.88 25.68
CA PHE A 514 9.85 -5.94 26.64
C PHE A 514 10.99 -6.10 27.64
N THR A 515 10.66 -6.22 28.92
CA THR A 515 11.62 -6.52 29.99
C THR A 515 11.89 -8.03 30.11
N ASN A 516 10.95 -8.85 29.67
CA ASN A 516 11.12 -10.30 29.56
C ASN A 516 10.39 -10.83 28.31
N LEU A 517 11.17 -11.38 27.38
CA LEU A 517 10.66 -11.92 26.10
C LEU A 517 9.91 -13.25 26.25
N LYS A 518 10.19 -14.06 27.27
CA LYS A 518 9.49 -15.34 27.48
C LYS A 518 8.05 -15.15 27.94
N THR A 519 7.83 -14.13 28.77
CA THR A 519 6.52 -13.79 29.35
C THR A 519 5.85 -12.61 28.64
N LEU A 520 6.48 -12.07 27.60
CA LEU A 520 6.11 -10.82 26.91
C LEU A 520 5.80 -9.67 27.87
N THR A 521 6.53 -9.58 28.99
CA THR A 521 6.32 -8.53 30.00
C THR A 521 6.68 -7.18 29.39
N PRO A 522 5.72 -6.25 29.22
CA PRO A 522 5.98 -4.96 28.58
C PRO A 522 6.97 -4.11 29.39
N ALA A 523 7.69 -3.23 28.70
CA ALA A 523 8.44 -2.16 29.35
C ALA A 523 7.52 -1.00 29.79
N ALA A 524 8.07 -0.07 30.56
CA ALA A 524 7.39 1.19 30.90
C ALA A 524 6.86 1.90 29.64
N GLY A 525 5.65 2.45 29.71
CA GLY A 525 4.97 3.10 28.58
C GLY A 525 4.45 2.18 27.47
N VAL A 526 4.66 0.86 27.54
CA VAL A 526 4.18 -0.10 26.53
C VAL A 526 2.80 -0.65 26.96
N VAL A 527 1.73 -0.09 26.40
CA VAL A 527 0.34 -0.34 26.79
C VAL A 527 -0.20 -1.60 26.09
N PRO A 528 -0.55 -2.68 26.83
CA PRO A 528 -1.20 -3.85 26.24
C PRO A 528 -2.66 -3.55 25.86
N TYR A 529 -3.16 -4.23 24.83
CA TYR A 529 -4.57 -4.15 24.43
C TYR A 529 -5.05 -5.41 23.69
N LYS A 530 -6.38 -5.59 23.61
CA LYS A 530 -7.06 -6.57 22.76
C LYS A 530 -7.99 -5.87 21.77
N ILE A 531 -8.36 -6.60 20.71
CA ILE A 531 -9.40 -6.18 19.76
C ILE A 531 -10.51 -7.22 19.74
N ASN A 532 -11.76 -6.78 19.66
CA ASN A 532 -12.92 -7.68 19.77
C ASN A 532 -12.97 -8.68 18.59
N ALA A 533 -12.81 -8.19 17.36
CA ALA A 533 -12.82 -9.01 16.14
C ALA A 533 -11.42 -9.06 15.50
N PRO A 534 -10.59 -10.06 15.84
CA PRO A 534 -9.25 -10.19 15.29
C PRO A 534 -9.20 -10.75 13.85
N LEU A 535 -8.23 -10.25 13.07
CA LEU A 535 -7.81 -10.85 11.80
C LEU A 535 -7.35 -12.32 12.00
N TRP A 536 -7.79 -13.20 11.12
CA TRP A 536 -7.31 -14.58 10.99
C TRP A 536 -5.84 -14.58 10.55
N SER A 537 -5.05 -15.48 11.13
CA SER A 537 -3.65 -15.67 10.73
C SER A 537 -3.27 -17.10 11.12
N ASP A 538 -3.77 -18.07 10.36
CA ASP A 538 -3.52 -19.51 10.51
C ASP A 538 -3.61 -20.00 11.96
N GLY A 539 -4.70 -19.67 12.67
CA GLY A 539 -4.92 -20.07 14.06
C GLY A 539 -4.03 -19.40 15.12
N ALA A 540 -3.04 -18.56 14.74
CA ALA A 540 -2.12 -17.97 15.70
C ALA A 540 -2.82 -17.05 16.72
N ALA A 541 -2.52 -17.28 17.99
CA ALA A 541 -2.87 -16.39 19.09
C ALA A 541 -2.04 -15.10 19.02
N LYS A 542 -2.60 -13.98 19.49
CA LYS A 542 -2.06 -12.64 19.23
C LYS A 542 -2.08 -11.76 20.47
N ALA A 543 -0.90 -11.37 20.95
CA ALA A 543 -0.73 -10.29 21.93
C ALA A 543 -0.47 -8.97 21.18
N ARG A 544 -0.99 -7.85 21.70
CA ARG A 544 -0.87 -6.53 21.06
C ARG A 544 -0.53 -5.47 22.09
N PHE A 545 0.28 -4.51 21.66
CA PHE A 545 0.71 -3.40 22.49
C PHE A 545 0.78 -2.12 21.65
N VAL A 546 0.62 -0.97 22.29
CA VAL A 546 0.88 0.34 21.70
C VAL A 546 1.83 1.13 22.60
N VAL A 547 2.69 1.92 21.99
CA VAL A 547 3.61 2.83 22.66
C VAL A 547 3.29 4.23 22.15
N PRO A 548 2.58 5.05 22.95
CA PRO A 548 2.30 6.43 22.60
C PRO A 548 3.58 7.27 22.81
N PRO A 549 3.90 8.20 21.88
CA PRO A 549 5.11 9.01 21.95
C PRO A 549 4.98 10.15 22.97
N ALA A 550 6.09 10.83 23.26
CA ALA A 550 6.08 12.06 24.06
C ALA A 550 5.22 13.14 23.39
N ALA A 551 4.53 13.95 24.19
CA ALA A 551 3.98 15.21 23.71
C ALA A 551 5.11 16.21 23.35
N ASN A 552 4.78 17.24 22.57
CA ASN A 552 5.66 18.40 22.36
C ASN A 552 5.72 19.25 23.65
N GLY A 553 6.46 18.77 24.65
CA GLY A 553 6.50 19.34 26.00
C GLY A 553 6.63 18.22 27.06
N ALA A 554 5.83 18.31 28.12
CA ALA A 554 5.72 17.25 29.12
C ALA A 554 4.45 16.42 28.89
N GLY A 555 4.52 15.11 29.14
CA GLY A 555 3.39 14.18 29.02
C GLY A 555 3.39 13.34 27.74
N VAL A 556 2.23 12.73 27.46
CA VAL A 556 2.02 11.79 26.36
C VAL A 556 1.27 12.46 25.20
N ALA A 557 1.63 12.14 23.96
CA ALA A 557 0.91 12.61 22.79
C ALA A 557 -0.44 11.88 22.65
N THR A 558 -1.48 12.63 22.29
CA THR A 558 -2.83 12.13 22.08
C THR A 558 -3.04 11.58 20.67
N LEU A 559 -3.87 10.54 20.56
CA LEU A 559 -4.47 10.10 19.30
C LEU A 559 -5.87 10.71 19.11
N GLU A 560 -6.22 11.07 17.89
CA GLU A 560 -7.48 11.77 17.59
C GLU A 560 -8.64 10.77 17.49
N TRP A 561 -9.78 11.13 18.09
CA TRP A 561 -11.02 10.38 17.94
C TRP A 561 -11.58 10.53 16.50
N PRO A 562 -11.97 9.43 15.83
CA PRO A 562 -12.45 9.48 14.45
C PRO A 562 -13.93 9.89 14.35
N LYS A 563 -14.44 10.08 13.12
CA LYS A 563 -15.82 10.51 12.87
C LYS A 563 -16.89 9.47 13.23
N THR A 564 -16.58 8.19 13.09
CA THR A 564 -17.45 7.07 13.47
C THR A 564 -16.64 6.01 14.20
N ASP A 565 -17.28 5.21 15.06
CA ASP A 565 -16.59 4.21 15.88
C ASP A 565 -15.97 3.05 15.06
N TYR A 566 -16.39 2.90 13.81
CA TYR A 566 -15.87 1.92 12.86
C TYR A 566 -14.69 2.46 12.02
N ASP A 567 -14.44 3.77 12.05
CA ASP A 567 -13.27 4.40 11.43
C ASP A 567 -12.03 4.27 12.34
N LEU A 568 -10.84 4.37 11.76
CA LEU A 568 -9.57 4.18 12.46
C LEU A 568 -9.09 5.48 13.13
N PHE A 569 -8.43 5.37 14.27
CA PHE A 569 -7.81 6.52 14.95
C PHE A 569 -6.71 7.20 14.11
N THR A 570 -6.56 8.53 14.24
CA THR A 570 -5.36 9.24 13.77
C THR A 570 -4.28 9.16 14.84
N TRP A 571 -3.08 8.72 14.47
CA TRP A 571 -1.97 8.48 15.40
C TRP A 571 -0.88 9.55 15.31
N PRO A 572 -0.35 10.03 16.45
CA PRO A 572 0.78 10.96 16.47
C PRO A 572 2.06 10.32 15.93
N GLU A 573 2.96 11.16 15.41
CA GLU A 573 4.28 10.70 14.96
C GLU A 573 5.11 10.18 16.13
N GLY A 574 5.80 9.05 15.91
CA GLY A 574 6.52 8.31 16.94
C GLY A 574 5.71 7.16 17.58
N THR A 575 4.40 7.04 17.34
CA THR A 575 3.62 5.89 17.83
C THR A 575 4.19 4.57 17.31
N ILE A 576 4.38 3.59 18.21
CA ILE A 576 4.74 2.21 17.85
C ILE A 576 3.56 1.29 18.22
N ALA A 577 3.00 0.61 17.23
CA ALA A 577 2.02 -0.46 17.46
C ALA A 577 2.67 -1.83 17.21
N ILE A 578 2.53 -2.74 18.16
CA ILE A 578 3.21 -4.04 18.23
C ILE A 578 2.17 -5.16 18.12
N LYS A 579 2.41 -6.13 17.24
CA LYS A 579 1.64 -7.38 17.12
C LYS A 579 2.58 -8.56 17.29
N HIS A 580 2.40 -9.37 18.33
CA HIS A 580 3.14 -10.61 18.54
C HIS A 580 2.23 -11.80 18.21
N PHE A 581 2.77 -12.80 17.51
CA PHE A 581 2.08 -14.00 17.04
C PHE A 581 2.75 -15.26 17.57
N GLY A 582 1.95 -16.24 18.00
CA GLY A 582 2.46 -17.55 18.37
C GLY A 582 1.41 -18.67 18.32
N LEU A 583 1.90 -19.90 18.24
CA LEU A 583 1.16 -21.12 17.88
C LEU A 583 1.03 -22.07 19.08
N GLY A 584 -0.21 -22.45 19.39
CA GLY A 584 -0.55 -23.30 20.53
C GLY A 584 -1.91 -22.91 21.10
N THR A 585 -2.29 -23.53 22.22
CA THR A 585 -3.56 -23.27 22.92
C THR A 585 -3.47 -22.11 23.92
N GLY A 586 -2.26 -21.77 24.40
CA GLY A 586 -2.03 -20.68 25.33
C GLY A 586 -2.01 -19.30 24.68
N ALA A 587 -2.16 -18.26 25.52
CA ALA A 587 -1.87 -16.89 25.11
C ALA A 587 -0.36 -16.69 24.85
N PRO A 588 0.06 -15.78 23.96
CA PRO A 588 1.48 -15.52 23.75
C PRO A 588 2.15 -15.01 25.04
N GLY A 589 3.35 -15.53 25.33
CA GLY A 589 4.04 -15.33 26.60
C GLY A 589 3.79 -16.42 27.66
N THR A 590 3.10 -17.52 27.32
CA THR A 590 2.97 -18.72 28.17
C THR A 590 3.76 -19.91 27.60
N SER A 591 3.95 -20.96 28.40
CA SER A 591 4.58 -22.22 27.97
C SER A 591 3.84 -22.91 26.82
N ASP A 592 2.54 -22.64 26.71
CA ASP A 592 1.61 -23.37 25.84
C ASP A 592 1.40 -22.62 24.52
N ASN A 593 2.32 -21.71 24.19
CA ASN A 593 2.33 -20.91 22.97
C ASN A 593 3.78 -20.75 22.44
N THR A 594 4.05 -21.24 21.24
CA THR A 594 5.36 -21.07 20.58
C THR A 594 5.39 -19.72 19.84
N PRO A 595 6.28 -18.78 20.18
CA PRO A 595 6.36 -17.51 19.47
C PRO A 595 6.95 -17.71 18.07
N VAL A 596 6.36 -17.07 17.05
CA VAL A 596 6.79 -17.19 15.64
C VAL A 596 7.14 -15.84 15.02
N GLU A 597 6.45 -14.77 15.41
CA GLU A 597 6.64 -13.44 14.82
C GLU A 597 6.39 -12.32 15.84
N THR A 598 7.16 -11.24 15.73
CA THR A 598 6.79 -9.95 16.33
C THR A 598 6.93 -8.84 15.30
N ARG A 599 5.84 -8.14 15.04
CA ARG A 599 5.75 -7.10 14.02
C ARG A 599 5.50 -5.75 14.68
N PHE A 600 6.32 -4.78 14.32
CA PHE A 600 6.18 -3.39 14.71
C PHE A 600 5.68 -2.57 13.53
N MET A 601 4.84 -1.59 13.85
CA MET A 601 4.34 -0.57 12.94
C MET A 601 4.69 0.76 13.61
N VAL A 602 5.60 1.54 13.04
CA VAL A 602 6.07 2.82 13.58
C VAL A 602 5.49 3.95 12.74
N LYS A 603 4.76 4.89 13.36
CA LYS A 603 4.21 6.06 12.66
C LYS A 603 5.32 7.10 12.46
N GLY A 604 5.89 7.15 11.26
CA GLY A 604 6.82 8.19 10.83
C GLY A 604 6.13 9.36 10.12
N PRO A 605 6.91 10.34 9.63
CA PRO A 605 6.38 11.53 8.96
C PRO A 605 5.72 11.19 7.61
N SER A 606 6.25 10.19 6.89
CA SER A 606 5.77 9.75 5.58
C SER A 606 4.67 8.66 5.62
N GLY A 607 4.25 8.20 6.81
CA GLY A 607 3.30 7.10 7.00
C GLY A 607 3.79 6.06 8.02
N TRP A 608 3.26 4.83 7.98
CA TRP A 608 3.76 3.73 8.83
C TRP A 608 4.95 3.03 8.20
N VAL A 609 5.93 2.67 9.04
CA VAL A 609 7.08 1.84 8.70
C VAL A 609 6.99 0.52 9.45
N PHE A 610 7.38 -0.58 8.80
CA PHE A 610 7.17 -1.95 9.29
C PHE A 610 8.48 -2.64 9.60
N TRP A 611 8.58 -3.20 10.80
CA TRP A 611 9.72 -4.02 11.22
C TRP A 611 9.22 -5.38 11.70
N THR A 612 9.51 -6.44 10.97
CA THR A 612 9.14 -7.82 11.33
C THR A 612 10.35 -8.50 11.97
N TYR A 613 10.13 -9.23 13.06
CA TYR A 613 11.13 -10.05 13.74
C TYR A 613 10.70 -11.51 13.72
N SER A 614 11.58 -12.36 13.23
CA SER A 614 11.40 -13.80 13.07
C SER A 614 12.01 -14.53 14.26
N TRP A 615 11.20 -15.28 15.02
CA TRP A 615 11.66 -15.92 16.25
C TRP A 615 12.59 -17.10 15.97
N ASN A 616 13.54 -17.33 16.89
CA ASN A 616 14.37 -18.51 16.85
C ASN A 616 13.62 -19.75 17.37
N ALA A 617 14.10 -20.95 17.01
CA ALA A 617 13.48 -22.22 17.41
C ALA A 617 13.50 -22.46 18.94
N GLN A 618 14.30 -21.70 19.69
CA GLN A 618 14.37 -21.75 21.15
C GLN A 618 13.35 -20.83 21.85
N GLY A 619 12.60 -20.02 21.09
CA GLY A 619 11.59 -19.10 21.61
C GLY A 619 12.13 -18.07 22.61
N ASN A 620 13.40 -17.69 22.51
CA ASN A 620 14.05 -16.80 23.50
C ASN A 620 14.44 -15.42 22.97
N ASP A 621 14.50 -15.24 21.65
CA ASP A 621 14.72 -13.96 20.96
C ASP A 621 14.27 -14.08 19.50
N ALA A 622 14.22 -12.97 18.79
CA ALA A 622 13.87 -12.90 17.38
C ALA A 622 14.81 -11.98 16.60
N THR A 623 15.08 -12.29 15.34
CA THR A 623 15.98 -11.52 14.47
C THR A 623 15.16 -10.74 13.44
N LEU A 624 15.60 -9.52 13.12
CA LEU A 624 14.96 -8.68 12.10
C LEU A 624 14.88 -9.39 10.73
N GLU A 625 13.69 -9.39 10.13
CA GLU A 625 13.36 -9.98 8.84
C GLU A 625 12.62 -8.93 7.98
N LEU A 626 13.21 -8.52 6.86
CA LEU A 626 12.69 -7.43 6.01
C LEU A 626 12.15 -7.92 4.65
N THR A 627 12.59 -9.10 4.23
CA THR A 627 12.27 -9.74 2.95
C THR A 627 11.07 -10.67 3.04
N GLY A 628 10.59 -10.97 4.25
CA GLY A 628 9.59 -12.00 4.48
C GLY A 628 10.23 -13.38 4.43
N SER A 629 9.60 -14.37 5.06
CA SER A 629 10.12 -15.74 5.04
C SER A 629 9.03 -16.77 5.30
N THR A 630 9.20 -17.97 4.76
CA THR A 630 8.33 -19.12 5.06
C THR A 630 9.13 -20.12 5.88
N LYS A 631 8.69 -20.40 7.11
CA LYS A 631 9.39 -21.28 8.07
C LYS A 631 8.39 -22.19 8.77
N SER A 632 8.83 -23.40 9.13
CA SER A 632 8.04 -24.30 9.98
C SER A 632 8.38 -24.06 11.45
N TYR A 633 7.35 -23.99 12.29
CA TYR A 633 7.47 -23.86 13.75
C TYR A 633 6.67 -24.96 14.46
N PRO A 634 7.11 -25.42 15.66
CA PRO A 634 6.29 -26.31 16.47
C PRO A 634 5.00 -25.62 16.92
N VAL A 635 3.92 -26.38 17.00
CA VAL A 635 2.67 -25.92 17.62
C VAL A 635 2.65 -26.43 19.07
N ALA A 636 2.73 -25.51 20.03
CA ALA A 636 2.83 -25.86 21.45
C ALA A 636 1.63 -26.71 21.91
N GLY A 637 1.90 -27.68 22.79
CA GLY A 637 0.92 -28.68 23.23
C GLY A 637 0.67 -29.82 22.22
N THR A 638 1.37 -29.86 21.09
CA THR A 638 1.20 -30.90 20.05
C THR A 638 2.54 -31.43 19.53
N THR A 639 2.51 -32.53 18.78
CA THR A 639 3.65 -33.04 18.00
C THR A 639 3.77 -32.40 16.61
N ASN A 640 2.85 -31.50 16.25
CA ASN A 640 2.74 -30.96 14.89
C ASN A 640 3.70 -29.79 14.65
N GLN A 641 4.09 -29.63 13.38
CA GLN A 641 4.74 -28.44 12.85
C GLN A 641 3.74 -27.71 11.96
N GLN A 642 3.75 -26.38 12.00
CA GLN A 642 2.96 -25.54 11.11
C GLN A 642 3.87 -24.63 10.29
N VAL A 643 3.58 -24.54 9.00
CA VAL A 643 4.23 -23.57 8.10
C VAL A 643 3.67 -22.18 8.42
N TRP A 644 4.55 -21.22 8.66
CA TRP A 644 4.22 -19.82 8.92
C TRP A 644 4.82 -18.94 7.84
N VAL A 645 3.96 -18.15 7.18
CA VAL A 645 4.33 -17.22 6.10
C VAL A 645 4.44 -15.81 6.66
N GLN A 646 5.67 -15.36 6.89
CA GLN A 646 5.98 -14.02 7.40
C GLN A 646 5.99 -13.01 6.24
N PRO A 647 5.11 -11.99 6.25
CA PRO A 647 5.06 -11.00 5.18
C PRO A 647 6.32 -10.14 5.17
N SER A 648 6.74 -9.75 3.97
CA SER A 648 7.81 -8.76 3.79
C SER A 648 7.33 -7.36 4.19
N VAL A 649 8.26 -6.40 4.25
CA VAL A 649 7.91 -4.97 4.38
C VAL A 649 7.03 -4.50 3.21
N ALA A 650 7.21 -5.06 2.01
CA ALA A 650 6.41 -4.73 0.84
C ALA A 650 4.98 -5.28 0.95
N ASP A 651 4.80 -6.51 1.42
CA ASP A 651 3.47 -7.10 1.65
C ASP A 651 2.71 -6.35 2.76
N CYS A 652 3.41 -5.94 3.83
CA CYS A 652 2.84 -5.04 4.83
C CYS A 652 2.40 -3.69 4.20
N THR A 653 3.24 -3.10 3.36
CA THR A 653 2.96 -1.84 2.67
C THR A 653 1.84 -1.94 1.62
N GLN A 654 1.52 -3.14 1.12
CA GLN A 654 0.37 -3.36 0.24
C GLN A 654 -0.96 -3.12 0.97
N CYS A 655 -1.10 -3.59 2.21
CA CYS A 655 -2.34 -3.48 2.98
C CYS A 655 -2.39 -2.23 3.89
N HIS A 656 -1.25 -1.62 4.20
CA HIS A 656 -1.14 -0.45 5.09
C HIS A 656 -0.66 0.85 4.38
N GLY A 657 -0.53 0.82 3.05
CA GLY A 657 0.00 1.92 2.25
C GLY A 657 -1.02 3.01 1.86
N ALA A 658 -0.51 4.17 1.44
CA ALA A 658 -1.24 5.42 1.27
C ALA A 658 -2.53 5.43 0.41
N LYS A 659 -2.82 4.38 -0.37
CA LYS A 659 -4.10 4.27 -1.10
C LYS A 659 -5.30 4.21 -0.15
N VAL A 660 -5.15 3.50 0.98
CA VAL A 660 -6.19 3.31 2.00
C VAL A 660 -5.98 4.24 3.21
N GLY A 661 -5.10 5.23 3.07
CA GLY A 661 -4.47 5.94 4.18
C GLY A 661 -3.37 5.12 4.88
N PRO A 662 -2.46 5.75 5.63
CA PRO A 662 -1.51 5.05 6.49
C PRO A 662 -2.25 4.51 7.73
N VAL A 663 -2.71 3.26 7.66
CA VAL A 663 -3.71 2.70 8.62
C VAL A 663 -3.17 1.64 9.57
N THR A 664 -3.62 1.67 10.83
CA THR A 664 -3.52 0.55 11.77
C THR A 664 -4.68 -0.43 11.54
N LEU A 665 -4.50 -1.43 10.67
CA LEU A 665 -5.54 -2.42 10.39
C LEU A 665 -6.09 -3.07 11.67
N GLY A 666 -7.38 -2.86 11.91
CA GLY A 666 -8.15 -3.37 13.05
C GLY A 666 -8.07 -2.56 14.35
N LEU A 667 -7.79 -1.25 14.30
CA LEU A 667 -7.68 -0.39 15.49
C LEU A 667 -8.56 0.87 15.37
N SER A 668 -9.80 0.72 15.82
CA SER A 668 -10.88 1.72 15.86
C SER A 668 -11.49 1.77 17.28
N PRO A 669 -12.34 2.78 17.61
CA PRO A 669 -13.11 2.77 18.84
C PRO A 669 -13.89 1.46 19.06
N ALA A 670 -14.65 1.01 18.07
CA ALA A 670 -15.46 -0.21 18.17
C ALA A 670 -14.60 -1.48 18.39
N GLN A 671 -13.36 -1.51 17.92
CA GLN A 671 -12.45 -2.64 18.19
C GLN A 671 -11.86 -2.61 19.60
N LEU A 672 -11.74 -1.43 20.22
CA LEU A 672 -11.26 -1.28 21.60
C LEU A 672 -12.39 -1.29 22.63
N ASN A 673 -13.64 -1.03 22.25
CA ASN A 673 -14.78 -0.98 23.16
C ASN A 673 -15.09 -2.37 23.75
N GLY A 674 -14.54 -2.65 24.93
CA GLY A 674 -14.65 -3.93 25.64
C GLY A 674 -13.59 -4.05 26.73
N ASP A 675 -13.78 -5.00 27.65
CA ASP A 675 -12.97 -5.09 28.87
C ASP A 675 -11.63 -5.81 28.68
N PHE A 676 -10.55 -5.22 29.19
CA PHE A 676 -9.23 -5.84 29.22
C PHE A 676 -8.75 -6.06 30.66
N ALA A 677 -8.13 -7.22 30.92
CA ALA A 677 -7.56 -7.57 32.22
C ALA A 677 -6.17 -6.94 32.35
N TYR A 678 -6.10 -5.75 32.97
CA TYR A 678 -4.86 -5.00 33.14
C TYR A 678 -3.98 -5.53 34.29
N LEU A 679 -4.61 -6.05 35.35
CA LEU A 679 -3.95 -6.65 36.50
C LEU A 679 -4.70 -7.93 36.92
N PRO A 680 -4.07 -8.84 37.69
CA PRO A 680 -4.78 -9.97 38.29
C PRO A 680 -6.04 -9.51 39.03
N ASN A 681 -7.18 -10.09 38.65
CA ASN A 681 -8.52 -9.77 39.18
C ASN A 681 -8.99 -8.31 38.97
N LYS A 682 -8.40 -7.55 38.02
CA LYS A 682 -8.90 -6.23 37.60
C LYS A 682 -9.02 -6.13 36.09
N SER A 683 -10.26 -6.11 35.62
CA SER A 683 -10.63 -5.82 34.23
C SER A 683 -11.38 -4.48 34.16
N ALA A 684 -11.20 -3.74 33.07
CA ALA A 684 -11.92 -2.51 32.78
C ALA A 684 -12.00 -2.25 31.27
N ASN A 685 -12.99 -1.49 30.84
CA ASN A 685 -13.17 -1.12 29.44
C ASN A 685 -11.97 -0.31 28.92
N GLN A 686 -11.36 -0.75 27.82
CA GLN A 686 -10.11 -0.16 27.31
C GLN A 686 -10.26 1.32 26.94
N LEU A 687 -11.42 1.74 26.40
CA LEU A 687 -11.66 3.15 26.06
C LEU A 687 -11.72 4.02 27.31
N ALA A 688 -12.39 3.56 28.37
CA ALA A 688 -12.42 4.28 29.65
C ALA A 688 -11.01 4.42 30.25
N VAL A 689 -10.22 3.34 30.27
CA VAL A 689 -8.85 3.33 30.79
C VAL A 689 -7.92 4.22 29.97
N TRP A 690 -7.98 4.17 28.63
CA TRP A 690 -7.16 5.01 27.76
C TRP A 690 -7.56 6.50 27.85
N SER A 691 -8.84 6.79 28.09
CA SER A 691 -9.32 8.16 28.34
C SER A 691 -8.85 8.69 29.70
N ALA A 692 -8.94 7.89 30.76
CA ALA A 692 -8.45 8.25 32.09
C ALA A 692 -6.92 8.47 32.11
N ALA A 693 -6.19 7.78 31.23
CA ALA A 693 -4.76 7.98 31.01
C ALA A 693 -4.41 9.15 30.06
N GLY A 694 -5.41 9.91 29.58
CA GLY A 694 -5.21 11.09 28.74
C GLY A 694 -4.72 10.79 27.31
N LEU A 695 -5.00 9.59 26.76
CA LEU A 695 -4.50 9.20 25.43
C LEU A 695 -5.32 9.76 24.25
N PHE A 696 -6.55 10.25 24.47
CA PHE A 696 -7.42 10.74 23.40
C PHE A 696 -7.48 12.27 23.30
N SER A 697 -7.53 12.79 22.07
CA SER A 697 -7.96 14.15 21.74
C SER A 697 -9.28 14.12 20.97
N GLY A 698 -10.01 15.25 20.96
CA GLY A 698 -11.25 15.39 20.17
C GLY A 698 -12.56 15.11 20.91
N GLY A 699 -12.55 14.94 22.25
CA GLY A 699 -13.77 15.07 23.06
C GLY A 699 -14.50 13.79 23.46
N TYR A 700 -13.89 12.61 23.37
CA TYR A 700 -14.41 11.41 24.03
C TYR A 700 -14.51 11.62 25.54
N LYS A 701 -15.71 11.45 26.12
CA LYS A 701 -16.01 11.80 27.52
C LYS A 701 -15.84 10.65 28.51
N GLY A 702 -15.13 9.58 28.15
CA GLY A 702 -14.93 8.42 29.03
C GLY A 702 -16.20 7.59 29.26
N GLN A 703 -17.15 7.58 28.32
CA GLN A 703 -18.44 6.89 28.43
C GLN A 703 -18.57 5.80 27.35
N PRO A 704 -18.01 4.58 27.54
CA PRO A 704 -17.98 3.54 26.50
C PRO A 704 -19.36 3.06 26.04
N ALA A 705 -20.38 3.18 26.90
CA ALA A 705 -21.76 2.79 26.59
C ALA A 705 -22.46 3.68 25.54
N GLN A 706 -21.87 4.81 25.17
CA GLN A 706 -22.36 5.68 24.08
C GLN A 706 -21.74 5.35 22.71
N HIS A 707 -20.88 4.33 22.66
CA HIS A 707 -20.12 3.98 21.46
C HIS A 707 -20.39 2.53 21.05
N GLU A 708 -20.27 2.29 19.76
CA GLU A 708 -20.42 0.97 19.16
C GLU A 708 -19.32 0.01 19.64
N ALA A 709 -19.59 -1.29 19.57
CA ALA A 709 -18.61 -2.35 19.86
C ALA A 709 -18.62 -3.38 18.73
N MET A 710 -17.45 -3.69 18.20
CA MET A 710 -17.31 -4.67 17.12
C MET A 710 -17.65 -6.09 17.65
N PRO A 711 -18.50 -6.88 16.97
CA PRO A 711 -18.87 -8.23 17.40
C PRO A 711 -17.67 -9.15 17.66
N PRO A 712 -17.50 -9.70 18.88
CA PRO A 712 -16.28 -10.40 19.26
C PRO A 712 -16.17 -11.82 18.69
N GLN A 713 -14.94 -12.37 18.71
CA GLN A 713 -14.69 -13.82 18.60
C GLN A 713 -15.02 -14.55 19.92
N PRO A 714 -15.36 -15.85 19.91
CA PRO A 714 -15.49 -16.72 18.75
C PRO A 714 -16.93 -16.78 18.21
N TRP A 715 -17.08 -17.12 16.94
CA TRP A 715 -18.30 -16.87 16.17
C TRP A 715 -19.27 -18.05 16.18
N ILE A 716 -19.43 -18.59 17.38
CA ILE A 716 -19.79 -20.00 17.54
C ILE A 716 -21.27 -20.23 17.27
N PRO A 717 -21.61 -21.15 16.35
CA PRO A 717 -22.95 -21.68 16.21
C PRO A 717 -23.44 -22.39 17.48
N PRO A 718 -24.75 -22.35 17.79
CA PRO A 718 -25.80 -21.68 17.03
C PRO A 718 -25.90 -20.18 17.40
N LEU A 719 -25.40 -19.31 16.52
CA LEU A 719 -25.70 -17.88 16.56
C LEU A 719 -27.20 -17.72 16.36
N LYS A 720 -27.85 -16.90 17.20
CA LYS A 720 -29.27 -16.55 16.99
C LYS A 720 -29.42 -15.92 15.61
N SER A 721 -30.57 -16.10 14.96
CA SER A 721 -30.74 -15.67 13.56
C SER A 721 -30.41 -14.19 13.33
N VAL A 722 -30.75 -13.35 14.32
CA VAL A 722 -30.50 -11.91 14.34
C VAL A 722 -29.02 -11.52 14.44
N GLN A 723 -28.11 -12.41 14.84
CA GLN A 723 -26.68 -12.11 15.04
C GLN A 723 -25.81 -12.47 13.83
N ILE A 724 -26.31 -13.29 12.89
CA ILE A 724 -25.49 -13.81 11.78
C ILE A 724 -25.03 -12.71 10.83
N ASP A 725 -25.89 -11.75 10.49
CA ASP A 725 -25.53 -10.62 9.62
C ASP A 725 -24.43 -9.76 10.24
N GLU A 726 -24.60 -9.38 11.50
CA GLU A 726 -23.68 -8.53 12.23
C GLU A 726 -22.27 -9.14 12.34
N HIS A 727 -22.19 -10.43 12.68
CA HIS A 727 -20.92 -11.15 12.74
C HIS A 727 -20.31 -11.37 11.33
N ALA A 728 -21.13 -11.64 10.31
CA ALA A 728 -20.65 -11.80 8.94
C ALA A 728 -20.05 -10.49 8.39
N ARG A 729 -20.71 -9.34 8.65
CA ARG A 729 -20.19 -8.01 8.32
C ARG A 729 -18.92 -7.68 9.11
N ALA A 730 -18.86 -8.03 10.39
CA ALA A 730 -17.62 -7.93 11.17
C ALA A 730 -16.47 -8.76 10.57
N TRP A 731 -16.77 -9.87 9.87
CA TRP A 731 -15.75 -10.68 9.17
C TRP A 731 -15.22 -9.94 7.98
N LEU A 732 -16.13 -9.53 7.11
CA LEU A 732 -15.77 -8.92 5.85
C LEU A 732 -15.03 -7.61 6.14
N HIS A 733 -15.43 -6.85 7.16
CA HIS A 733 -14.67 -5.70 7.65
C HIS A 733 -13.25 -6.08 8.10
N THR A 734 -13.10 -7.10 8.95
CA THR A 734 -11.80 -7.44 9.55
C THR A 734 -10.85 -8.20 8.63
N GLN A 735 -11.36 -9.05 7.74
CA GLN A 735 -10.58 -9.91 6.84
C GLN A 735 -10.45 -9.34 5.42
N CYS A 736 -11.41 -8.55 4.95
CA CYS A 736 -11.52 -8.17 3.53
C CYS A 736 -11.49 -6.66 3.27
N ALA A 737 -12.06 -5.82 4.14
CA ALA A 737 -12.24 -4.39 3.84
C ALA A 737 -10.94 -3.61 3.68
N SER A 738 -9.82 -4.07 4.26
CA SER A 738 -8.48 -3.49 3.98
C SER A 738 -8.13 -3.45 2.49
N CYS A 739 -8.64 -4.42 1.72
CA CYS A 739 -8.52 -4.49 0.26
C CYS A 739 -9.81 -4.05 -0.45
N HIS A 740 -10.97 -4.34 0.12
CA HIS A 740 -12.31 -4.17 -0.47
C HIS A 740 -13.09 -3.04 0.21
N GLN A 741 -12.67 -1.82 -0.07
CA GLN A 741 -13.32 -0.56 0.30
C GLN A 741 -12.96 0.51 -0.75
N PRO A 742 -13.58 1.71 -0.75
CA PRO A 742 -13.18 2.81 -1.63
C PRO A 742 -11.69 3.14 -1.46
N SER A 743 -10.96 3.22 -2.58
CA SER A 743 -9.50 3.37 -2.62
C SER A 743 -8.69 2.22 -1.96
N GLY A 744 -9.31 1.07 -1.70
CA GLY A 744 -8.62 -0.14 -1.22
C GLY A 744 -7.56 -0.68 -2.20
N ALA A 745 -6.80 -1.67 -1.76
CA ALA A 745 -5.77 -2.30 -2.59
C ALA A 745 -6.32 -3.20 -3.73
N SER A 746 -7.61 -3.56 -3.68
CA SER A 746 -8.28 -4.38 -4.69
C SER A 746 -8.62 -3.60 -5.97
N GLN A 747 -8.75 -4.31 -7.09
CA GLN A 747 -9.31 -3.78 -8.34
C GLN A 747 -10.84 -4.00 -8.44
N ALA A 748 -11.47 -4.65 -7.46
CA ALA A 748 -12.92 -4.87 -7.43
C ALA A 748 -13.65 -3.70 -6.75
N ASP A 749 -14.61 -3.09 -7.46
CA ASP A 749 -15.42 -1.96 -7.00
C ASP A 749 -16.56 -2.39 -6.06
N PHE A 750 -16.20 -2.77 -4.83
CA PHE A 750 -17.16 -3.06 -3.77
C PHE A 750 -16.58 -2.76 -2.38
N ASP A 751 -17.45 -2.53 -1.39
CA ASP A 751 -17.10 -2.05 -0.05
C ASP A 751 -17.75 -2.91 1.03
N VAL A 752 -16.93 -3.54 1.88
CA VAL A 752 -17.38 -4.44 2.94
C VAL A 752 -17.01 -3.96 4.35
N ARG A 753 -16.87 -2.65 4.55
CA ARG A 753 -16.72 -2.08 5.89
C ARG A 753 -18.01 -2.27 6.70
N MET A 754 -17.86 -2.42 8.02
CA MET A 754 -18.96 -2.69 8.96
C MET A 754 -20.06 -1.62 8.97
N ASN A 755 -19.66 -0.36 8.70
CA ASN A 755 -20.50 0.82 8.60
C ASN A 755 -21.06 1.10 7.19
N THR A 756 -20.73 0.28 6.18
CA THR A 756 -21.33 0.38 4.85
C THR A 756 -22.59 -0.50 4.77
N PRO A 757 -23.78 0.07 4.52
CA PRO A 757 -25.02 -0.72 4.36
C PRO A 757 -24.91 -1.73 3.23
N LEU A 758 -25.50 -2.92 3.38
CA LEU A 758 -25.43 -3.99 2.38
C LEU A 758 -25.99 -3.58 1.00
N SER A 759 -26.96 -2.66 0.96
CA SER A 759 -27.49 -2.03 -0.27
C SER A 759 -26.47 -1.14 -0.99
N GLN A 760 -25.51 -0.56 -0.26
CA GLN A 760 -24.45 0.31 -0.79
C GLN A 760 -23.13 -0.44 -1.02
N ALA A 761 -22.97 -1.62 -0.41
CA ALA A 761 -21.75 -2.43 -0.46
C ALA A 761 -21.35 -2.92 -1.87
N LYS A 762 -22.26 -2.91 -2.86
CA LYS A 762 -22.06 -3.43 -4.23
C LYS A 762 -21.65 -4.91 -4.32
N ILE A 763 -22.05 -5.75 -3.36
CA ILE A 763 -21.72 -7.19 -3.34
C ILE A 763 -22.87 -8.12 -3.72
N CYS A 764 -24.12 -7.65 -3.74
CA CYS A 764 -25.28 -8.52 -3.97
C CYS A 764 -25.74 -8.51 -5.43
N ASP A 765 -25.83 -9.69 -6.06
CA ASP A 765 -26.12 -9.93 -7.48
C ASP A 765 -25.19 -9.21 -8.50
N VAL A 766 -24.08 -8.63 -8.02
CA VAL A 766 -23.05 -7.99 -8.85
C VAL A 766 -22.12 -9.04 -9.47
N PRO A 767 -21.84 -9.01 -10.79
CA PRO A 767 -20.85 -9.90 -11.42
C PRO A 767 -19.44 -9.68 -10.85
N PRO A 768 -18.61 -10.73 -10.70
CA PRO A 768 -17.24 -10.58 -10.26
C PRO A 768 -16.38 -9.88 -11.33
N GLY A 769 -15.67 -8.81 -10.95
CA GLY A 769 -14.81 -8.07 -11.88
C GLY A 769 -13.56 -8.83 -12.39
N PHE A 770 -13.16 -9.91 -11.71
CA PHE A 770 -11.92 -10.66 -12.00
C PHE A 770 -12.12 -12.17 -11.89
N GLY A 771 -12.70 -12.79 -12.91
CA GLY A 771 -12.93 -14.23 -12.99
C GLY A 771 -14.05 -14.74 -12.07
N ASP A 772 -14.74 -15.78 -12.53
CA ASP A 772 -15.90 -16.37 -11.84
C ASP A 772 -15.54 -17.41 -10.77
N GLY A 773 -14.24 -17.66 -10.55
CA GLY A 773 -13.77 -18.70 -9.63
C GLY A 773 -13.96 -20.13 -10.15
N GLY A 774 -14.24 -20.30 -11.45
CA GLY A 774 -14.62 -21.58 -12.04
C GLY A 774 -16.11 -21.90 -11.93
N VAL A 775 -16.96 -20.92 -11.58
CA VAL A 775 -18.40 -21.10 -11.39
C VAL A 775 -19.19 -20.29 -12.41
N THR A 776 -19.69 -20.96 -13.45
CA THR A 776 -20.45 -20.33 -14.54
C THR A 776 -21.60 -19.47 -14.03
N GLY A 777 -21.60 -18.19 -14.38
CA GLY A 777 -22.67 -17.24 -14.04
C GLY A 777 -22.67 -16.75 -12.59
N ALA A 778 -21.61 -17.01 -11.81
CA ALA A 778 -21.51 -16.58 -10.42
C ALA A 778 -21.57 -15.05 -10.24
N LYS A 779 -22.01 -14.63 -9.05
CA LYS A 779 -22.01 -13.24 -8.58
C LYS A 779 -21.12 -13.12 -7.34
N LEU A 780 -20.81 -11.91 -6.88
CA LEU A 780 -20.07 -11.71 -5.63
C LEU A 780 -20.83 -12.38 -4.45
N ILE A 781 -22.13 -12.12 -4.33
CA ILE A 781 -23.10 -12.86 -3.52
C ILE A 781 -24.37 -13.08 -4.36
N VAL A 782 -24.93 -14.30 -4.28
CA VAL A 782 -26.29 -14.63 -4.71
C VAL A 782 -27.10 -15.04 -3.47
N PRO A 783 -28.17 -14.32 -3.11
CA PRO A 783 -29.03 -14.66 -1.97
C PRO A 783 -29.48 -16.13 -1.98
N GLY A 784 -29.34 -16.80 -0.83
CA GLY A 784 -29.69 -18.21 -0.63
C GLY A 784 -28.75 -19.23 -1.30
N LYS A 785 -27.71 -18.80 -2.03
CA LYS A 785 -26.90 -19.68 -2.90
C LYS A 785 -25.38 -19.50 -2.71
N PRO A 786 -24.78 -20.05 -1.63
CA PRO A 786 -23.33 -19.99 -1.40
C PRO A 786 -22.50 -20.52 -2.57
N ALA A 787 -22.92 -21.63 -3.19
CA ALA A 787 -22.21 -22.23 -4.32
C ALA A 787 -22.15 -21.36 -5.59
N GLN A 788 -23.00 -20.33 -5.71
CA GLN A 788 -22.99 -19.34 -6.80
C GLN A 788 -22.39 -17.99 -6.37
N SER A 789 -21.88 -17.90 -5.13
CA SER A 789 -21.38 -16.69 -4.49
C SER A 789 -19.85 -16.71 -4.40
N VAL A 790 -19.18 -15.90 -5.22
CA VAL A 790 -17.72 -15.86 -5.35
C VAL A 790 -17.03 -15.49 -4.04
N ILE A 791 -17.64 -14.67 -3.18
CA ILE A 791 -17.05 -14.35 -1.86
C ILE A 791 -16.90 -15.63 -1.02
N TYR A 792 -17.89 -16.53 -1.03
CA TYR A 792 -17.82 -17.81 -0.33
C TYR A 792 -16.85 -18.79 -1.02
N THR A 793 -16.95 -18.97 -2.35
CA THR A 793 -16.13 -20.00 -3.02
C THR A 793 -14.63 -19.71 -2.98
N ARG A 794 -14.23 -18.43 -2.98
CA ARG A 794 -12.81 -18.05 -2.85
C ARG A 794 -12.22 -18.32 -1.47
N ILE A 795 -12.95 -17.98 -0.40
CA ILE A 795 -12.46 -18.20 0.97
C ILE A 795 -12.47 -19.69 1.37
N ALA A 796 -13.35 -20.48 0.73
CA ALA A 796 -13.43 -21.93 0.89
C ALA A 796 -12.49 -22.73 -0.03
N SER A 797 -11.81 -22.08 -0.98
CA SER A 797 -10.89 -22.75 -1.90
C SER A 797 -9.54 -23.08 -1.25
N GLN A 798 -8.71 -23.89 -1.93
CA GLN A 798 -7.42 -24.32 -1.39
C GLN A 798 -6.44 -23.13 -1.22
N PRO A 799 -5.85 -22.93 -0.03
CA PRO A 799 -4.83 -21.91 0.20
C PRO A 799 -3.69 -21.94 -0.82
N GLY A 800 -3.31 -20.77 -1.32
CA GLY A 800 -2.31 -20.61 -2.38
C GLY A 800 -2.78 -20.96 -3.79
N GLY A 801 -4.01 -21.45 -3.98
CA GLY A 801 -4.62 -21.65 -5.29
C GLY A 801 -4.97 -20.34 -6.00
N GLN A 802 -5.11 -20.39 -7.33
CA GLN A 802 -5.39 -19.23 -8.19
C GLN A 802 -6.58 -18.36 -7.73
N TRP A 803 -7.60 -18.98 -7.14
CA TRP A 803 -8.84 -18.32 -6.72
C TRP A 803 -8.91 -18.01 -5.23
N PHE A 804 -7.91 -18.41 -4.43
CA PHE A 804 -7.96 -18.31 -2.98
C PHE A 804 -7.87 -16.88 -2.47
N MET A 805 -8.70 -16.54 -1.48
CA MET A 805 -8.67 -15.24 -0.81
C MET A 805 -8.68 -15.42 0.71
N PRO A 806 -7.89 -14.61 1.46
CA PRO A 806 -6.95 -13.59 0.98
C PRO A 806 -5.62 -14.19 0.48
N HIS A 807 -4.95 -13.51 -0.47
CA HIS A 807 -3.69 -13.97 -1.06
C HIS A 807 -2.43 -13.81 -0.17
N ILE A 808 -2.52 -13.12 0.97
CA ILE A 808 -1.35 -12.64 1.74
C ILE A 808 -1.41 -13.13 3.18
N GLY A 809 -0.31 -13.71 3.68
CA GLY A 809 -0.10 -13.97 5.11
C GLY A 809 -0.99 -15.06 5.71
N VAL A 810 -1.53 -15.96 4.89
CA VAL A 810 -2.34 -17.11 5.28
C VAL A 810 -1.97 -18.35 4.47
N SER A 811 -1.98 -19.50 5.13
CA SER A 811 -1.71 -20.83 4.58
C SER A 811 -2.79 -21.85 4.96
N LEU A 812 -3.70 -21.50 5.88
CA LEU A 812 -4.80 -22.34 6.35
C LEU A 812 -6.16 -21.63 6.15
N PRO A 813 -7.22 -22.37 5.76
CA PRO A 813 -8.56 -21.81 5.65
C PRO A 813 -9.12 -21.45 7.03
N HIS A 814 -9.87 -20.35 7.11
CA HIS A 814 -10.57 -19.97 8.35
C HIS A 814 -11.94 -20.66 8.41
N GLN A 815 -11.96 -21.91 8.89
CA GLN A 815 -13.14 -22.78 8.82
C GLN A 815 -14.41 -22.15 9.41
N ALA A 816 -14.34 -21.59 10.63
CA ALA A 816 -15.47 -20.89 11.25
C ALA A 816 -15.95 -19.65 10.48
N GLY A 817 -15.04 -18.96 9.78
CA GLY A 817 -15.38 -17.85 8.90
C GLY A 817 -16.09 -18.31 7.62
N ILE A 818 -15.64 -19.42 7.02
CA ILE A 818 -16.29 -20.05 5.86
C ILE A 818 -17.72 -20.46 6.21
N GLU A 819 -17.91 -21.08 7.38
CA GLU A 819 -19.21 -21.51 7.89
C GLU A 819 -20.13 -20.33 8.18
N LEU A 820 -19.63 -19.25 8.80
CA LEU A 820 -20.45 -18.06 9.05
C LEU A 820 -20.90 -17.40 7.74
N ILE A 821 -19.99 -17.17 6.79
CA ILE A 821 -20.32 -16.55 5.50
C ILE A 821 -21.29 -17.42 4.70
N LYS A 822 -21.15 -18.75 4.77
CA LYS A 822 -22.13 -19.69 4.19
C LYS A 822 -23.52 -19.49 4.81
N SER A 823 -23.63 -19.57 6.13
CA SER A 823 -24.93 -19.44 6.84
C SER A 823 -25.54 -18.04 6.73
N TRP A 824 -24.74 -17.00 6.53
CA TRP A 824 -25.23 -15.66 6.20
C TRP A 824 -25.85 -15.62 4.81
N ILE A 825 -25.15 -16.12 3.78
CA ILE A 825 -25.66 -16.17 2.40
C ILE A 825 -26.92 -17.04 2.31
N GLU A 826 -26.98 -18.18 3.02
CA GLU A 826 -28.16 -19.05 3.09
C GLU A 826 -29.40 -18.36 3.69
N LYS A 827 -29.21 -17.31 4.50
CA LYS A 827 -30.30 -16.53 5.12
C LYS A 827 -30.72 -15.29 4.34
N LEU A 828 -29.91 -14.82 3.40
CA LEU A 828 -30.29 -13.72 2.51
C LEU A 828 -31.41 -14.21 1.57
N SER A 829 -32.61 -13.66 1.73
CA SER A 829 -33.78 -13.98 0.90
C SER A 829 -33.83 -13.19 -0.42
N ALA A 830 -33.31 -11.96 -0.40
CA ALA A 830 -33.20 -11.07 -1.56
C ALA A 830 -32.03 -10.10 -1.37
N CYS A 831 -31.61 -9.43 -2.44
CA CYS A 831 -30.68 -8.32 -2.33
C CYS A 831 -31.40 -7.08 -1.77
N PRO A 832 -30.83 -6.38 -0.76
CA PRO A 832 -31.40 -5.12 -0.29
C PRO A 832 -31.32 -4.07 -1.39
N THR A 833 -32.44 -3.44 -1.72
CA THR A 833 -32.46 -2.27 -2.60
C THR A 833 -31.81 -1.08 -1.91
N SER A 834 -31.13 -0.21 -2.67
CA SER A 834 -30.81 1.13 -2.16
C SER A 834 -32.11 1.87 -1.80
N PRO A 835 -32.15 2.60 -0.66
CA PRO A 835 -33.18 3.59 -0.39
C PRO A 835 -33.17 4.70 -1.45
#